data_AF-A0A8S1A4Z9-F1
#
_entry.id   AF-A0A8S1A4Z9-F1
#
_cell.length_a   1.000
_cell.length_b   1.000
_cell.length_c   1.000
_cell.angle_alpha   90.00
_cell.angle_beta   90.00
_cell.angle_gamma   90.00
#
_symmetry.space_group_name_H-M   'P 1'
#
loop_
_entity.id
_entity.type
_entity.pdbx_description
1 polymer ?
#
loop_
_entity_poly.entity_id
_entity_poly.type
_entity_poly.pdbx_seq_one_letter_code
_entity_poly.pdbx_strand_id
1 'polypeptide(L)'
;MFNIKIVAHHINQKPLKYIRPAMVIVLLLGQVQGINLNHLPIVLKTILCRETNLWLRLDASRVHSAEVRRRCGFGAEAAPCTHGLILLETELQSVSVEDLSCKVGPPCSLVLSDGTVFTGKSFGARLPVEGEVVFQTGMVGYPESLTDPSYHAQLLVLTYPLVGNYGVPDEEEIDEHGIPKWFESNRIWAAGLIVGEVSTRACHWRAKTLARSMAIRQWRARGVPPFGPLPPIKDPNARNLVAEVSVKEPKIYNPNGTVTIMAVDCGLKYNQIRCLITRNAKVVLVPWDHDLNPNQYDGLFISNGPGDPVMLKKVVNNIRAVIEDKVNVKPVFGICLGHQLLSTAAGCKTYKMSYGNRGHNLPCTHSGTGRCFMTSQNHGFAVGTDTLPNDWKVLFTNENDKTNEGIIHKTSPFFSVQFHPEHTAGPTDLECLFDIFMNTVKSYKAEKPCVVDDIITEKLKFVPTIHERPKKVLILGSGGLSIGQAGEFDYSGSQAVKALQEEKIQTVLINPNIATVQTSKGLADKVYFLPITPEYVEQVIKAERPTGVLLTFGGQTALNCGVQLEKSKVFEKYNVNVLGTPIQSIVDTEDRKIFAEKINAIGEKVAPSAAVNSVDEALVAAGQIGYPVMARSAFSLGGLGSGFANNEEELRILAHQALSHSDQLIIDKSLKGWKEVEYEVVRDAFNNCITVCNMENVDPLGIHTGESIVVAPSQTLSNREYYMLRNTAIKVIQHFGIVGECNIQYALNPNSEEFYIIEVNARLSRSSALASKATGYPLAYVAAKLSLGIPLPAIKNSVTTVTTACFEPSLDYCVVKIPRWDLAKFTRKALRMVDENVKGFDPNIKKVNEGELSEPTDKRMFVLAAALKDGYTVERLYELTKIDNGHKKQRKKERNKTNKKAPQKKREKNGKGKKGSYADVVVLRHPEPGAVARVARVSRKPIINAGDGIGEHPTQALLDVFTIREEIGTVNGLTITMVGDLKNGRTVHSLARLLTLYQVQLQYVSPPGLGMPKHITDYIASKGITQRVYERLEDVLGESHVLYMTRIQRERFQSQEEYEKTRGLLVVSPQLMTRARRRMIVMHPLPRVDEISPDFDSDPRAAYFRQAEYGMYVRMALLSMVAGVNPLT
;
A
#
# COMPACT_ATOMS: atom_id res chain seq x y z
N MET A 1 -6.38 -26.36 38.72
CA MET A 1 -7.70 -26.95 38.38
C MET A 1 -8.57 -25.86 37.79
N PHE A 2 -9.48 -26.20 36.86
CA PHE A 2 -10.35 -25.24 36.17
C PHE A 2 -11.56 -24.83 37.02
N ASN A 3 -12.00 -23.56 36.91
CA ASN A 3 -13.41 -23.16 36.69
C ASN A 3 -13.60 -21.65 36.89
N ILE A 4 -13.86 -20.89 35.82
CA ILE A 4 -14.67 -19.67 35.88
C ILE A 4 -15.67 -19.70 34.72
N LYS A 5 -16.96 -19.64 35.04
CA LYS A 5 -18.05 -19.46 34.08
C LYS A 5 -18.00 -18.04 33.52
N ILE A 6 -18.08 -17.88 32.21
CA ILE A 6 -18.44 -16.58 31.62
C ILE A 6 -19.95 -16.39 31.84
N VAL A 7 -20.31 -15.45 32.71
CA VAL A 7 -21.68 -14.94 32.80
C VAL A 7 -21.89 -13.96 31.65
N ALA A 8 -22.95 -14.16 30.88
CA ALA A 8 -23.32 -13.22 29.82
C ALA A 8 -23.85 -11.92 30.43
N HIS A 9 -23.18 -10.80 30.14
CA HIS A 9 -23.77 -9.47 30.22
C HIS A 9 -23.63 -8.78 28.88
N HIS A 10 -24.73 -8.15 28.44
CA HIS A 10 -24.83 -7.51 27.14
C HIS A 10 -23.96 -6.25 27.07
N ILE A 11 -22.84 -6.34 26.36
CA ILE A 11 -22.20 -5.19 25.73
C ILE A 11 -22.04 -5.52 24.24
N ASN A 12 -22.68 -4.73 23.38
CA ASN A 12 -22.69 -4.91 21.93
C ASN A 12 -21.36 -4.42 21.30
N GLN A 13 -20.28 -5.16 21.52
CA GLN A 13 -19.04 -5.01 20.77
C GLN A 13 -18.74 -6.31 20.01
N LYS A 14 -19.01 -6.29 18.70
CA LYS A 14 -18.67 -7.40 17.79
C LYS A 14 -17.13 -7.50 17.65
N PRO A 15 -16.54 -8.71 17.62
CA PRO A 15 -15.10 -8.87 17.50
C PRO A 15 -14.52 -8.31 16.19
N LEU A 16 -13.38 -7.64 16.27
CA LEU A 16 -12.53 -7.29 15.13
C LEU A 16 -11.97 -8.56 14.46
N LYS A 17 -12.69 -9.08 13.45
CA LYS A 17 -12.26 -10.22 12.60
C LYS A 17 -11.47 -9.80 11.36
N TYR A 18 -10.87 -8.60 11.38
CA TYR A 18 -10.30 -7.94 10.21
C TYR A 18 -8.79 -7.73 10.30
N ILE A 19 -8.05 -8.83 10.41
CA ILE A 19 -6.74 -8.95 9.76
C ILE A 19 -6.90 -10.04 8.71
N ARG A 20 -7.08 -9.64 7.45
CA ARG A 20 -7.03 -10.51 6.29
C ARG A 20 -6.20 -9.79 5.21
N PRO A 21 -5.16 -10.43 4.66
CA PRO A 21 -4.35 -9.81 3.62
C PRO A 21 -5.20 -9.48 2.39
N ALA A 22 -4.87 -8.37 1.72
CA ALA A 22 -5.60 -7.94 0.54
C ALA A 22 -5.64 -9.05 -0.51
N MET A 23 -6.85 -9.38 -0.96
CA MET A 23 -7.11 -10.48 -1.89
C MET A 23 -6.47 -10.19 -3.24
N VAL A 24 -5.39 -10.89 -3.60
CA VAL A 24 -4.75 -10.69 -4.90
C VAL A 24 -5.56 -11.42 -5.98
N ILE A 25 -6.38 -10.65 -6.70
CA ILE A 25 -7.23 -11.11 -7.80
C ILE A 25 -6.48 -10.91 -9.13
N VAL A 26 -6.04 -12.00 -9.75
CA VAL A 26 -5.52 -11.97 -11.12
C VAL A 26 -6.68 -12.20 -12.10
N LEU A 27 -7.12 -11.14 -12.75
CA LEU A 27 -8.14 -11.15 -13.80
C LEU A 27 -7.50 -11.34 -15.18
N LEU A 28 -7.57 -12.57 -15.72
CA LEU A 28 -7.22 -12.84 -17.12
C LEU A 28 -8.48 -12.72 -17.98
N LEU A 29 -8.78 -11.50 -18.44
CA LEU A 29 -9.90 -11.17 -19.31
C LEU A 29 -9.41 -10.68 -20.68
N GLY A 30 -9.46 -11.56 -21.70
CA GLY A 30 -9.16 -11.22 -23.10
C GLY A 30 -9.43 -12.40 -24.05
N GLN A 31 -9.65 -12.14 -25.34
CA GLN A 31 -9.81 -13.20 -26.37
C GLN A 31 -8.44 -13.71 -26.85
N VAL A 32 -7.62 -14.24 -25.95
CA VAL A 32 -6.24 -14.64 -26.27
C VAL A 32 -6.20 -15.93 -27.09
N GLN A 33 -6.37 -15.84 -28.41
CA GLN A 33 -6.01 -16.92 -29.33
C GLN A 33 -4.48 -17.14 -29.29
N GLY A 34 -4.02 -18.39 -29.21
CA GLY A 34 -2.59 -18.71 -29.37
C GLY A 34 -1.73 -18.80 -28.09
N ILE A 35 -2.28 -19.19 -26.94
CA ILE A 35 -1.45 -19.67 -25.82
C ILE A 35 -1.09 -21.14 -26.06
N ASN A 36 0.13 -21.42 -26.52
CA ASN A 36 0.71 -22.75 -26.36
C ASN A 36 0.99 -22.98 -24.86
N LEU A 37 0.18 -23.83 -24.23
CA LEU A 37 0.15 -24.06 -22.78
C LEU A 37 1.50 -24.53 -22.18
N ASN A 38 2.44 -24.99 -23.02
CA ASN A 38 3.78 -25.39 -22.60
C ASN A 38 4.68 -24.22 -22.15
N HIS A 39 4.36 -22.96 -22.51
CA HIS A 39 5.19 -21.78 -22.21
C HIS A 39 4.66 -20.89 -21.08
N LEU A 40 3.48 -21.20 -20.52
CA LEU A 40 2.94 -20.55 -19.31
C LEU A 40 3.91 -20.52 -18.10
N PRO A 41 4.86 -21.48 -17.92
CA PRO A 41 5.87 -21.41 -16.85
C PRO A 41 6.91 -20.28 -16.98
N ILE A 42 6.96 -19.56 -18.10
CA ILE A 42 7.91 -18.44 -18.33
C ILE A 42 7.27 -17.12 -17.86
N VAL A 43 6.05 -16.83 -18.29
CA VAL A 43 5.27 -15.61 -17.96
C VAL A 43 5.26 -15.30 -16.45
N LEU A 44 4.90 -16.30 -15.64
CA LEU A 44 4.85 -16.22 -14.17
C LEU A 44 6.23 -16.34 -13.50
N LYS A 45 7.29 -16.48 -14.31
CA LYS A 45 8.69 -16.55 -13.88
C LYS A 45 9.48 -15.29 -14.20
N THR A 46 9.00 -14.39 -15.06
CA THR A 46 9.79 -13.23 -15.47
C THR A 46 9.31 -11.89 -14.90
N ILE A 47 8.03 -11.75 -14.49
CA ILE A 47 7.58 -10.49 -13.86
C ILE A 47 8.20 -10.33 -12.46
N LEU A 48 8.32 -11.41 -11.67
CA LEU A 48 9.04 -11.48 -10.39
C LEU A 48 9.45 -12.93 -10.10
N CYS A 49 10.64 -13.39 -10.54
CA CYS A 49 11.18 -14.73 -10.26
C CYS A 49 12.59 -14.92 -10.89
N ARG A 50 13.50 -15.78 -10.40
CA ARG A 50 13.57 -16.50 -9.11
C ARG A 50 14.95 -17.17 -8.95
N GLU A 51 15.43 -17.28 -7.72
CA GLU A 51 15.90 -18.58 -7.19
C GLU A 51 15.51 -18.76 -5.72
N THR A 52 14.34 -19.36 -5.47
CA THR A 52 14.23 -20.64 -4.74
C THR A 52 12.77 -21.09 -4.63
N ASN A 53 12.56 -22.37 -4.29
CA ASN A 53 11.25 -23.02 -4.16
C ASN A 53 10.72 -23.02 -2.71
N LEU A 54 9.43 -23.35 -2.57
CA LEU A 54 8.61 -23.48 -1.35
C LEU A 54 8.16 -22.15 -0.72
N TRP A 55 6.84 -21.97 -0.71
CA TRP A 55 6.08 -21.06 0.17
C TRP A 55 4.93 -21.87 0.80
N LEU A 56 4.57 -21.51 2.02
CA LEU A 56 3.46 -22.04 2.80
C LEU A 56 2.74 -20.87 3.48
N ARG A 57 1.43 -21.03 3.72
CA ARG A 57 0.52 -19.93 4.04
C ARG A 57 0.28 -19.88 5.55
N LEU A 58 0.33 -18.70 6.15
CA LEU A 58 -0.39 -18.44 7.40
C LEU A 58 -1.88 -18.23 7.07
N ASP A 59 -2.73 -19.11 7.58
CA ASP A 59 -4.19 -19.07 7.34
C ASP A 59 -4.94 -19.11 8.68
N ALA A 60 -5.11 -17.93 9.28
CA ALA A 60 -5.74 -17.75 10.60
C ALA A 60 -7.28 -17.82 10.58
N SER A 61 -7.88 -18.50 9.59
CA SER A 61 -9.33 -18.41 9.30
C SER A 61 -10.14 -19.68 9.62
N ARG A 62 -9.51 -20.79 10.02
CA ARG A 62 -10.16 -22.10 10.16
C ARG A 62 -10.41 -22.58 11.59
N VAL A 63 -11.35 -21.94 12.27
CA VAL A 63 -12.03 -22.54 13.45
C VAL A 63 -13.54 -22.31 13.37
N HIS A 64 -14.26 -23.22 12.71
CA HIS A 64 -15.61 -23.71 13.09
C HIS A 64 -16.16 -24.74 12.08
N SER A 65 -16.06 -26.02 12.43
CA SER A 65 -17.00 -27.13 12.13
C SER A 65 -16.24 -28.45 12.23
N ALA A 66 -16.35 -29.11 13.39
CA ALA A 66 -15.74 -30.42 13.62
C ALA A 66 -16.84 -31.41 13.99
N GLU A 67 -17.38 -32.12 13.00
CA GLU A 67 -18.08 -33.37 13.25
C GLU A 67 -17.98 -34.33 12.06
N VAL A 68 -17.26 -35.44 12.26
CA VAL A 68 -17.60 -36.83 11.93
C VAL A 68 -16.40 -37.72 12.33
N ARG A 69 -16.67 -38.86 12.97
CA ARG A 69 -15.69 -39.74 13.62
C ARG A 69 -15.22 -40.92 12.74
N ARG A 70 -13.97 -41.35 12.98
CA ARG A 70 -13.41 -42.74 12.92
C ARG A 70 -13.62 -43.62 11.67
N ARG A 71 -12.52 -44.22 11.18
CA ARG A 71 -12.24 -45.68 11.33
C ARG A 71 -10.79 -46.06 10.96
N CYS A 72 -10.40 -47.23 11.49
CA CYS A 72 -9.16 -48.05 11.42
C CYS A 72 -8.37 -48.06 10.08
N GLY A 73 -7.12 -48.55 9.99
CA GLY A 73 -6.21 -49.26 10.92
C GLY A 73 -4.99 -49.86 10.17
N PHE A 74 -4.16 -50.70 10.83
CA PHE A 74 -2.87 -51.29 10.38
C PHE A 74 -1.69 -50.29 10.31
N GLY A 75 -0.44 -50.59 10.69
CA GLY A 75 0.30 -51.87 10.82
C GLY A 75 1.24 -52.05 9.62
N ALA A 76 2.55 -52.34 9.69
CA ALA A 76 3.41 -52.84 10.77
C ALA A 76 4.88 -52.33 10.60
N GLU A 77 5.69 -52.28 11.67
CA GLU A 77 6.88 -53.13 11.93
C GLU A 77 8.25 -52.52 11.59
N ALA A 78 9.32 -53.06 12.19
CA ALA A 78 10.61 -52.39 12.39
C ALA A 78 11.83 -53.26 12.00
N ALA A 79 12.98 -52.63 11.76
CA ALA A 79 14.30 -53.26 11.82
C ALA A 79 15.42 -52.23 12.09
N PRO A 80 16.57 -52.59 12.70
CA PRO A 80 17.45 -51.62 13.37
C PRO A 80 18.85 -51.41 12.74
N CYS A 81 19.50 -50.35 13.22
CA CYS A 81 20.95 -50.14 13.41
C CYS A 81 21.99 -50.88 12.52
N THR A 82 22.83 -50.08 11.84
CA THR A 82 24.28 -50.34 11.77
C THR A 82 25.07 -49.06 12.04
N HIS A 83 26.18 -49.20 12.77
CA HIS A 83 27.08 -48.09 13.11
C HIS A 83 28.00 -47.75 11.94
N GLY A 84 28.29 -46.46 11.77
CA GLY A 84 29.27 -45.96 10.81
C GLY A 84 29.91 -44.67 11.31
N LEU A 85 31.05 -44.79 12.00
CA LEU A 85 31.87 -43.64 12.36
C LEU A 85 32.49 -43.08 11.06
N ILE A 86 32.19 -41.82 10.74
CA ILE A 86 32.99 -41.05 9.76
C ILE A 86 33.38 -39.75 10.45
N LEU A 87 34.66 -39.66 10.82
CA LEU A 87 35.31 -38.40 11.12
C LEU A 87 35.35 -37.56 9.84
N LEU A 88 34.69 -36.41 9.87
CA LEU A 88 34.90 -35.34 8.91
C LEU A 88 35.27 -34.10 9.72
N GLU A 89 36.58 -33.91 9.89
CA GLU A 89 37.13 -32.58 10.06
C GLU A 89 36.78 -31.80 8.79
N THR A 90 36.10 -30.67 8.94
CA THR A 90 35.96 -29.68 7.86
C THR A 90 36.28 -28.31 8.40
N GLU A 91 37.24 -27.69 7.71
CA GLU A 91 37.95 -26.47 8.07
C GLU A 91 37.04 -25.29 8.48
N LEU A 92 37.59 -24.46 9.36
CA LEU A 92 37.13 -23.09 9.56
C LEU A 92 37.27 -22.31 8.24
N GLN A 93 36.20 -22.24 7.45
CA GLN A 93 36.13 -21.27 6.37
C GLN A 93 36.09 -19.86 6.96
N SER A 94 37.18 -19.12 6.77
CA SER A 94 37.20 -17.68 6.95
C SER A 94 36.13 -17.04 6.07
N VAL A 95 35.23 -16.28 6.70
CA VAL A 95 34.21 -15.51 5.98
C VAL A 95 34.93 -14.34 5.31
N SER A 96 35.20 -14.48 4.02
CA SER A 96 35.61 -13.33 3.20
C SER A 96 34.44 -12.37 3.04
N VAL A 97 34.72 -11.08 3.23
CA VAL A 97 33.79 -9.99 2.91
C VAL A 97 33.51 -10.02 1.40
N GLU A 98 32.22 -9.99 0.99
CA GLU A 98 31.68 -9.41 -0.28
C GLU A 98 30.31 -9.98 -0.73
N ASP A 99 29.82 -11.13 -0.25
CA ASP A 99 28.62 -11.76 -0.85
C ASP A 99 27.28 -11.22 -0.27
N LEU A 100 26.73 -10.16 -0.88
CA LEU A 100 25.37 -9.67 -0.69
C LEU A 100 24.28 -10.63 -1.25
N SER A 101 24.49 -11.95 -1.17
CA SER A 101 23.49 -12.95 -1.53
C SER A 101 23.46 -14.14 -0.58
N CYS A 102 22.26 -14.67 -0.31
CA CYS A 102 22.09 -15.80 0.60
C CYS A 102 21.14 -16.88 0.05
N LYS A 103 21.26 -18.10 0.59
CA LYS A 103 20.34 -19.20 0.30
C LYS A 103 19.41 -19.44 1.49
N VAL A 104 18.12 -19.62 1.21
CA VAL A 104 17.13 -20.06 2.20
C VAL A 104 17.45 -21.49 2.65
N GLY A 105 17.39 -21.74 3.95
CA GLY A 105 17.68 -23.01 4.61
C GLY A 105 16.55 -24.05 4.57
N PRO A 106 16.66 -25.09 5.42
CA PRO A 106 15.69 -26.19 5.47
C PRO A 106 14.29 -25.73 5.94
N PRO A 107 13.25 -26.55 5.71
CA PRO A 107 11.93 -26.31 6.29
C PRO A 107 11.97 -26.17 7.81
N CYS A 108 11.15 -25.28 8.35
CA CYS A 108 10.90 -25.11 9.78
C CYS A 108 9.39 -24.94 10.01
N SER A 109 8.94 -24.81 11.26
CA SER A 109 7.56 -24.48 11.59
C SER A 109 7.50 -23.50 12.77
N LEU A 110 6.59 -22.52 12.69
CA LEU A 110 6.03 -21.83 13.84
C LEU A 110 4.86 -22.67 14.36
N VAL A 111 4.84 -22.93 15.66
CA VAL A 111 3.76 -23.67 16.35
C VAL A 111 3.20 -22.77 17.43
N LEU A 112 1.89 -22.55 17.41
CA LEU A 112 1.17 -21.74 18.39
C LEU A 112 0.58 -22.63 19.50
N SER A 113 0.29 -22.01 20.65
CA SER A 113 -0.26 -22.68 21.84
C SER A 113 -1.68 -23.23 21.64
N ASP A 114 -2.42 -22.74 20.65
CA ASP A 114 -3.74 -23.25 20.22
C ASP A 114 -3.64 -24.50 19.33
N GLY A 115 -2.43 -24.96 19.00
CA GLY A 115 -2.15 -26.07 18.10
C GLY A 115 -2.05 -25.68 16.62
N THR A 116 -2.17 -24.41 16.27
CA THR A 116 -1.99 -23.93 14.89
C THR A 116 -0.53 -24.05 14.47
N VAL A 117 -0.27 -24.63 13.29
CA VAL A 117 1.08 -24.86 12.75
C VAL A 117 1.26 -24.16 11.41
N PHE A 118 2.26 -23.29 11.34
CA PHE A 118 2.68 -22.61 10.13
C PHE A 118 4.07 -23.08 9.73
N THR A 119 4.12 -23.98 8.74
CA THR A 119 5.37 -24.43 8.14
C THR A 119 5.98 -23.32 7.27
N GLY A 120 7.30 -23.17 7.31
CA GLY A 120 8.07 -22.16 6.58
C GLY A 120 9.45 -22.70 6.21
N LYS A 121 10.42 -21.80 6.04
CA LYS A 121 11.83 -22.17 5.76
C LYS A 121 12.75 -21.26 6.56
N SER A 122 13.75 -21.84 7.23
CA SER A 122 14.70 -21.04 8.01
C SER A 122 15.57 -20.20 7.09
N PHE A 123 15.64 -18.90 7.33
CA PHE A 123 16.64 -18.03 6.71
C PHE A 123 17.71 -17.57 7.71
N GLY A 124 17.45 -17.68 9.02
CA GLY A 124 18.36 -17.29 10.10
C GLY A 124 19.06 -18.43 10.83
N ALA A 125 19.21 -18.30 12.16
CA ALA A 125 19.67 -19.37 13.05
C ALA A 125 18.83 -20.65 12.86
N ARG A 126 19.45 -21.80 13.09
CA ARG A 126 18.79 -23.12 13.03
C ARG A 126 18.59 -23.71 14.42
N LEU A 127 18.04 -22.90 15.32
CA LEU A 127 17.76 -23.27 16.70
C LEU A 127 16.26 -23.14 16.95
N PRO A 128 15.63 -24.08 17.68
CA PRO A 128 14.29 -23.86 18.21
C PRO A 128 14.34 -22.76 19.27
N VAL A 129 13.33 -21.89 19.26
CA VAL A 129 13.15 -20.79 20.21
C VAL A 129 11.68 -20.73 20.64
N GLU A 130 11.44 -20.34 21.88
CA GLU A 130 10.10 -20.07 22.43
C GLU A 130 9.99 -18.59 22.82
N GLY A 131 8.77 -18.04 22.82
CA GLY A 131 8.50 -16.64 23.12
C GLY A 131 7.06 -16.23 22.82
N GLU A 132 6.67 -15.03 23.28
CA GLU A 132 5.38 -14.43 22.94
C GLU A 132 5.38 -14.03 21.45
N VAL A 133 4.42 -14.53 20.67
CA VAL A 133 4.28 -14.15 19.26
C VAL A 133 3.59 -12.80 19.17
N VAL A 134 4.27 -11.83 18.56
CA VAL A 134 3.81 -10.45 18.40
C VAL A 134 3.90 -10.05 16.93
N PHE A 135 3.12 -9.06 16.51
CA PHE A 135 3.26 -8.45 15.19
C PHE A 135 3.53 -6.95 15.30
N GLN A 136 4.11 -6.36 14.26
CA GLN A 136 4.33 -4.92 14.15
C GLN A 136 4.03 -4.44 12.71
N THR A 137 3.41 -3.27 12.58
CA THR A 137 2.84 -2.75 11.33
C THR A 137 3.79 -1.89 10.49
N GLY A 138 5.07 -1.79 10.84
CA GLY A 138 6.02 -0.93 10.13
C GLY A 138 6.43 -1.51 8.77
N MET A 139 6.34 -0.70 7.72
CA MET A 139 6.78 -1.11 6.36
C MET A 139 8.30 -1.04 6.16
N VAL A 140 8.99 -0.23 6.97
CA VAL A 140 10.44 -0.05 7.01
C VAL A 140 10.94 -0.13 8.45
N GLY A 141 12.25 -0.28 8.62
CA GLY A 141 12.92 -0.23 9.93
C GLY A 141 13.14 -1.57 10.60
N TYR A 142 13.28 -2.67 9.85
CA TYR A 142 13.61 -3.97 10.45
C TYR A 142 14.98 -4.01 11.17
N PRO A 143 16.06 -3.30 10.78
CA PRO A 143 17.30 -3.25 11.56
C PRO A 143 17.12 -2.69 12.97
N GLU A 144 16.45 -1.54 13.05
CA GLU A 144 16.14 -0.83 14.29
C GLU A 144 15.15 -1.65 15.14
N SER A 145 14.06 -2.16 14.54
CA SER A 145 13.05 -2.96 15.25
C SER A 145 13.64 -4.24 15.85
N LEU A 146 14.54 -4.93 15.17
CA LEU A 146 15.16 -6.15 15.71
C LEU A 146 16.15 -5.88 16.85
N THR A 147 16.68 -4.65 16.92
CA THR A 147 17.63 -4.21 17.96
C THR A 147 16.98 -3.40 19.08
N ASP A 148 15.66 -3.19 19.06
CA ASP A 148 14.87 -2.66 20.19
C ASP A 148 14.78 -3.70 21.33
N PRO A 149 15.29 -3.40 22.55
CA PRO A 149 15.22 -4.31 23.71
C PRO A 149 13.80 -4.69 24.14
N SER A 150 12.78 -3.93 23.75
CA SER A 150 11.38 -4.18 24.09
C SER A 150 10.83 -5.49 23.47
N TYR A 151 11.48 -6.02 22.43
CA TYR A 151 11.19 -7.34 21.84
C TYR A 151 11.91 -8.53 22.51
N HIS A 152 12.62 -8.32 23.62
CA HIS A 152 13.33 -9.42 24.30
C HIS A 152 12.38 -10.58 24.64
N ALA A 153 12.80 -11.80 24.27
CA ALA A 153 12.00 -13.03 24.37
C ALA A 153 10.67 -13.06 23.58
N GLN A 154 10.49 -12.20 22.58
CA GLN A 154 9.32 -12.20 21.68
C GLN A 154 9.68 -12.74 20.29
N LEU A 155 8.70 -13.37 19.63
CA LEU A 155 8.77 -13.84 18.24
C LEU A 155 8.08 -12.81 17.35
N LEU A 156 8.86 -11.99 16.65
CA LEU A 156 8.38 -10.83 15.90
C LEU A 156 7.89 -11.23 14.50
N VAL A 157 6.64 -10.92 14.20
CA VAL A 157 6.03 -10.98 12.86
C VAL A 157 6.03 -9.58 12.25
N LEU A 158 6.76 -9.37 11.17
CA LEU A 158 6.62 -8.15 10.36
C LEU A 158 5.45 -8.31 9.40
N THR A 159 4.50 -7.37 9.40
CA THR A 159 3.32 -7.46 8.50
C THR A 159 3.69 -7.18 7.05
N TYR A 160 4.69 -6.32 6.81
CA TYR A 160 5.15 -6.02 5.45
C TYR A 160 5.81 -7.26 4.81
N PRO A 161 5.38 -7.71 3.62
CA PRO A 161 5.76 -9.02 3.12
C PRO A 161 7.18 -9.10 2.55
N LEU A 162 7.81 -8.01 2.11
CA LEU A 162 9.11 -8.06 1.42
C LEU A 162 10.23 -7.52 2.33
N VAL A 163 10.89 -8.41 3.06
CA VAL A 163 11.87 -8.04 4.10
C VAL A 163 13.31 -8.38 3.67
N GLY A 164 14.26 -7.48 3.97
CA GLY A 164 15.68 -7.63 3.64
C GLY A 164 16.15 -6.87 2.40
N ASN A 165 15.25 -6.14 1.72
CA ASN A 165 15.48 -5.45 0.45
C ASN A 165 16.69 -4.49 0.49
N TYR A 166 16.82 -3.72 1.57
CA TYR A 166 17.90 -2.75 1.78
C TYR A 166 19.03 -3.28 2.69
N GLY A 167 19.06 -4.59 2.95
CA GLY A 167 20.14 -5.26 3.69
C GLY A 167 20.27 -4.83 5.15
N VAL A 168 21.49 -4.91 5.66
CA VAL A 168 21.87 -4.58 7.04
C VAL A 168 23.10 -3.68 6.98
N PRO A 169 23.13 -2.55 7.70
CA PRO A 169 24.28 -1.66 7.77
C PRO A 169 25.45 -2.28 8.54
N ASP A 170 26.57 -1.57 8.63
CA ASP A 170 27.75 -2.04 9.36
C ASP A 170 27.54 -1.99 10.89
N GLU A 171 27.84 -3.08 11.59
CA GLU A 171 27.82 -3.17 13.06
C GLU A 171 28.99 -2.41 13.69
N GLU A 172 30.10 -2.25 12.96
CA GLU A 172 31.33 -1.59 13.44
C GLU A 172 31.33 -0.06 13.15
N GLU A 173 30.34 0.45 12.41
CA GLU A 173 30.16 1.91 12.23
C GLU A 173 29.56 2.52 13.49
N ILE A 174 30.41 3.16 14.29
CA ILE A 174 30.04 3.94 15.49
C ILE A 174 29.91 5.44 15.19
N ASP A 175 29.13 6.14 16.01
CA ASP A 175 29.08 7.61 16.03
C ASP A 175 30.19 8.22 16.92
N GLU A 176 30.27 9.55 16.93
CA GLU A 176 31.22 10.35 17.71
C GLU A 176 31.15 10.15 19.23
N HIS A 177 30.14 9.41 19.73
CA HIS A 177 29.97 9.06 21.14
C HIS A 177 30.25 7.58 21.42
N GLY A 178 30.75 6.84 20.43
CA GLY A 178 31.09 5.41 20.55
C GLY A 178 29.87 4.49 20.55
N ILE A 179 28.73 4.95 20.04
CA ILE A 179 27.49 4.19 19.99
C ILE A 179 27.28 3.66 18.56
N PRO A 180 26.93 2.37 18.35
CA PRO A 180 26.64 1.80 17.03
C PRO A 180 25.60 2.63 16.25
N LYS A 181 26.03 3.22 15.14
CA LYS A 181 25.37 4.35 14.45
C LYS A 181 24.00 4.03 13.87
N TRP A 182 23.77 2.74 13.56
CA TRP A 182 22.62 2.28 12.79
C TRP A 182 21.72 1.27 13.53
N PHE A 183 21.95 1.09 14.83
CA PHE A 183 21.25 0.12 15.67
C PHE A 183 20.80 0.76 16.98
N GLU A 184 19.73 0.21 17.55
CA GLU A 184 19.14 0.73 18.79
C GLU A 184 19.66 0.03 20.05
N SER A 185 20.49 -0.99 19.91
CA SER A 185 21.29 -1.56 20.99
C SER A 185 22.49 -2.36 20.42
N ASN A 186 23.26 -3.00 21.29
CA ASN A 186 24.44 -3.79 20.91
C ASN A 186 24.15 -5.18 20.34
N ARG A 187 22.88 -5.58 20.21
CA ARG A 187 22.48 -6.91 19.74
C ARG A 187 21.03 -6.93 19.29
N ILE A 188 20.62 -8.06 18.77
CA ILE A 188 19.22 -8.36 18.47
C ILE A 188 18.55 -8.97 19.70
N TRP A 189 17.32 -8.53 19.98
CA TRP A 189 16.56 -8.90 21.17
C TRP A 189 15.35 -9.77 20.85
N ALA A 190 14.73 -9.59 19.68
CA ALA A 190 13.72 -10.51 19.18
C ALA A 190 14.28 -11.95 19.17
N ALA A 191 13.58 -12.87 19.82
CA ALA A 191 13.99 -14.27 19.92
C ALA A 191 13.88 -15.01 18.58
N GLY A 192 13.00 -14.52 17.70
CA GLY A 192 12.82 -15.02 16.34
C GLY A 192 12.09 -14.02 15.47
N LEU A 193 12.24 -14.18 14.15
CA LEU A 193 11.65 -13.31 13.13
C LEU A 193 10.84 -14.12 12.12
N ILE A 194 9.62 -13.66 11.84
CA ILE A 194 8.67 -14.22 10.89
C ILE A 194 8.33 -13.13 9.87
N VAL A 195 8.42 -13.49 8.58
CA VAL A 195 8.20 -12.58 7.45
C VAL A 195 7.42 -13.30 6.34
N GLY A 196 6.70 -12.55 5.51
CA GLY A 196 6.00 -13.11 4.35
C GLY A 196 6.95 -13.69 3.30
N GLU A 197 7.94 -12.89 2.89
CA GLU A 197 9.02 -13.24 1.97
C GLU A 197 10.33 -12.55 2.38
N VAL A 198 11.45 -13.26 2.22
CA VAL A 198 12.79 -12.76 2.53
C VAL A 198 13.58 -12.53 1.25
N SER A 199 14.00 -11.29 1.05
CA SER A 199 14.88 -10.88 -0.05
C SER A 199 16.26 -11.50 0.16
N THR A 200 16.58 -12.48 -0.68
CA THR A 200 17.87 -13.20 -0.69
C THR A 200 19.05 -12.38 -1.22
N ARG A 201 18.80 -11.12 -1.59
CA ARG A 201 19.74 -10.11 -2.09
C ARG A 201 19.31 -8.76 -1.52
N ALA A 202 20.29 -7.93 -1.20
CA ALA A 202 20.08 -6.57 -0.74
C ALA A 202 20.64 -5.58 -1.76
N CYS A 203 19.96 -4.44 -1.93
CA CYS A 203 20.54 -3.27 -2.58
C CYS A 203 20.22 -2.02 -1.78
N HIS A 204 21.27 -1.48 -1.18
CA HIS A 204 21.29 -0.20 -0.51
C HIS A 204 22.76 0.17 -0.33
N TRP A 205 23.13 1.44 -0.46
CA TRP A 205 24.53 1.88 -0.42
C TRP A 205 25.22 1.59 0.94
N ARG A 206 24.47 1.66 2.05
CA ARG A 206 24.90 1.19 3.39
C ARG A 206 24.99 -0.34 3.59
N ALA A 207 24.42 -1.18 2.72
CA ALA A 207 24.30 -2.61 3.03
C ALA A 207 25.68 -3.30 3.03
N LYS A 208 26.13 -3.76 4.20
CA LYS A 208 27.33 -4.60 4.36
C LYS A 208 26.97 -6.08 4.37
N THR A 209 25.83 -6.43 4.98
CA THR A 209 25.34 -7.80 5.07
C THR A 209 23.85 -7.90 4.75
N LEU A 210 23.34 -9.14 4.64
CA LEU A 210 21.93 -9.45 4.37
C LEU A 210 21.18 -9.71 5.67
N ALA A 211 19.85 -9.60 5.68
CA ALA A 211 18.99 -9.90 6.84
C ALA A 211 19.16 -11.32 7.46
N ARG A 212 19.98 -12.19 6.86
CA ARG A 212 20.43 -13.47 7.42
C ARG A 212 21.55 -13.34 8.48
N SER A 213 22.41 -12.31 8.43
CA SER A 213 23.42 -12.04 9.47
C SER A 213 22.76 -11.65 10.80
N MET A 214 21.66 -10.90 10.73
CA MET A 214 20.77 -10.53 11.84
C MET A 214 20.23 -11.71 12.67
N ALA A 215 20.44 -12.95 12.23
CA ALA A 215 20.02 -14.12 12.99
C ALA A 215 21.21 -14.93 13.53
N ILE A 216 22.44 -14.44 13.49
CA ILE A 216 23.63 -15.23 13.86
C ILE A 216 24.68 -14.41 14.61
N ARG A 217 24.53 -14.31 15.95
CA ARG A 217 25.67 -14.46 16.88
C ARG A 217 25.31 -15.40 18.04
N GLN A 218 25.67 -16.67 17.84
CA GLN A 218 26.20 -17.59 18.86
C GLN A 218 25.29 -18.02 20.05
N TRP A 219 24.39 -18.98 19.82
CA TRP A 219 23.94 -19.92 20.86
C TRP A 219 24.25 -21.36 20.43
N ARG A 220 24.89 -22.15 21.31
CA ARG A 220 25.19 -23.58 21.07
C ARG A 220 24.14 -24.44 21.77
N ALA A 221 23.16 -24.96 21.03
CA ALA A 221 22.26 -26.01 21.51
C ALA A 221 22.04 -27.08 20.42
N ARG A 222 22.18 -28.36 20.79
CA ARG A 222 21.84 -29.50 19.93
C ARG A 222 20.35 -29.80 20.07
N GLY A 223 19.62 -30.01 18.97
CA GLY A 223 18.20 -30.37 19.03
C GLY A 223 17.68 -30.96 17.72
N VAL A 224 17.32 -32.23 17.75
CA VAL A 224 16.49 -32.91 16.74
C VAL A 224 15.03 -32.47 16.96
N PRO A 225 14.18 -32.32 15.92
CA PRO A 225 12.76 -32.03 16.13
C PRO A 225 12.09 -33.06 17.06
N PRO A 226 11.30 -32.65 18.07
CA PRO A 226 10.65 -33.60 18.96
C PRO A 226 9.52 -34.34 18.22
N PHE A 227 9.60 -35.66 18.17
CA PHE A 227 8.49 -36.55 17.81
C PHE A 227 7.65 -36.96 19.04
N GLY A 228 7.68 -36.15 20.10
CA GLY A 228 6.90 -36.34 21.32
C GLY A 228 5.99 -35.14 21.60
N PRO A 229 5.09 -35.22 22.61
CA PRO A 229 4.29 -34.09 23.04
C PRO A 229 5.20 -32.91 23.42
N LEU A 230 4.94 -31.74 22.86
CA LEU A 230 5.71 -30.54 23.16
C LEU A 230 5.53 -30.16 24.64
N PRO A 231 6.60 -29.75 25.35
CA PRO A 231 6.46 -29.23 26.71
C PRO A 231 5.57 -27.97 26.71
N PRO A 232 4.93 -27.63 27.84
CA PRO A 232 4.14 -26.41 27.96
C PRO A 232 4.99 -25.18 27.63
N ILE A 233 4.54 -24.38 26.66
CA ILE A 233 5.19 -23.11 26.28
C ILE A 233 5.15 -22.18 27.49
N LYS A 234 6.30 -21.63 27.87
CA LYS A 234 6.40 -20.70 29.00
C LYS A 234 6.12 -19.27 28.54
N ASP A 235 5.34 -18.55 29.33
CA ASP A 235 5.16 -17.10 29.13
C ASP A 235 6.43 -16.35 29.58
N PRO A 236 7.15 -15.64 28.68
CA PRO A 236 8.33 -14.88 29.07
C PRO A 236 8.03 -13.73 30.05
N ASN A 237 6.79 -13.20 30.08
CA ASN A 237 6.39 -12.10 30.96
C ASN A 237 6.36 -12.48 32.45
N ALA A 238 6.38 -13.78 32.77
CA ALA A 238 6.51 -14.27 34.14
C ALA A 238 7.91 -14.08 34.76
N ARG A 239 8.86 -13.49 34.01
CA ARG A 239 10.22 -13.15 34.44
C ARG A 239 10.43 -11.65 34.44
N ASN A 240 11.40 -11.17 35.21
CA ASN A 240 11.89 -9.80 35.09
C ASN A 240 12.78 -9.67 33.84
N LEU A 241 12.16 -9.41 32.69
CA LEU A 241 12.85 -9.23 31.41
C LEU A 241 13.76 -7.98 31.40
N VAL A 242 13.43 -6.96 32.18
CA VAL A 242 14.24 -5.75 32.32
C VAL A 242 15.62 -6.06 32.91
N ALA A 243 15.69 -6.89 33.96
CA ALA A 243 16.96 -7.30 34.57
C ALA A 243 17.87 -8.07 33.59
N GLU A 244 17.29 -8.68 32.55
CA GLU A 244 18.04 -9.38 31.51
C GLU A 244 18.65 -8.39 30.49
N VAL A 245 17.90 -7.35 30.08
CA VAL A 245 18.34 -6.38 29.07
C VAL A 245 19.19 -5.22 29.61
N SER A 246 18.92 -4.74 30.83
CA SER A 246 19.59 -3.61 31.48
C SER A 246 21.12 -3.74 31.49
N VAL A 247 21.84 -2.63 31.37
CA VAL A 247 23.26 -2.54 31.75
C VAL A 247 23.46 -3.07 33.17
N LYS A 248 24.64 -3.65 33.42
CA LYS A 248 25.01 -4.22 34.73
C LYS A 248 25.80 -3.25 35.60
N GLU A 249 26.48 -2.29 34.96
CA GLU A 249 27.26 -1.23 35.62
C GLU A 249 26.92 0.13 35.00
N PRO A 250 27.01 1.23 35.77
CA PRO A 250 26.77 2.56 35.24
C PRO A 250 27.70 2.95 34.08
N LYS A 251 27.18 3.73 33.13
CA LYS A 251 27.93 4.28 31.99
C LYS A 251 27.67 5.77 31.83
N ILE A 252 28.72 6.52 31.48
CA ILE A 252 28.62 7.97 31.26
C ILE A 252 28.84 8.25 29.78
N TYR A 253 27.90 9.01 29.19
CA TYR A 253 28.02 9.55 27.84
C TYR A 253 28.01 11.09 27.88
N ASN A 254 28.76 11.71 26.97
CA ASN A 254 29.03 13.15 26.95
C ASN A 254 29.40 13.74 28.35
N PRO A 255 30.57 13.38 28.92
CA PRO A 255 30.94 13.76 30.28
C PRO A 255 31.01 15.29 30.51
N ASN A 256 31.14 16.07 29.44
CA ASN A 256 31.24 17.53 29.47
C ASN A 256 29.89 18.25 29.32
N GLY A 257 28.76 17.51 29.35
CA GLY A 257 27.43 18.07 29.20
C GLY A 257 27.03 19.04 30.33
N THR A 258 26.25 20.06 29.97
CA THR A 258 25.84 21.19 30.85
C THR A 258 24.92 20.81 32.01
N VAL A 259 24.14 19.74 31.83
CA VAL A 259 23.24 19.18 32.85
C VAL A 259 23.42 17.66 32.91
N THR A 260 23.33 17.10 34.11
CA THR A 260 23.45 15.66 34.36
C THR A 260 22.07 15.03 34.36
N ILE A 261 21.80 14.14 33.41
CA ILE A 261 20.59 13.34 33.35
C ILE A 261 20.93 11.93 33.82
N MET A 262 20.28 11.47 34.89
CA MET A 262 20.34 10.06 35.29
C MET A 262 19.29 9.28 34.48
N ALA A 263 19.73 8.31 33.70
CA ALA A 263 18.87 7.49 32.84
C ALA A 263 18.79 6.07 33.41
N VAL A 264 17.61 5.66 33.88
CA VAL A 264 17.37 4.29 34.37
C VAL A 264 17.16 3.38 33.16
N ASP A 265 18.08 2.44 32.97
CA ASP A 265 18.02 1.49 31.86
C ASP A 265 17.03 0.36 32.14
N CYS A 266 15.82 0.51 31.63
CA CYS A 266 14.81 -0.55 31.62
C CYS A 266 14.88 -1.45 30.36
N GLY A 267 15.86 -1.24 29.48
CA GLY A 267 15.85 -1.73 28.10
C GLY A 267 15.94 -0.58 27.09
N LEU A 268 16.80 0.40 27.38
CA LEU A 268 16.92 1.64 26.66
C LEU A 268 17.37 1.44 25.20
N LYS A 269 16.68 2.14 24.30
CA LYS A 269 17.11 2.33 22.91
C LYS A 269 18.15 3.43 22.77
N TYR A 270 19.23 3.17 22.03
CA TYR A 270 20.36 4.09 21.85
C TYR A 270 19.99 5.48 21.34
N ASN A 271 18.92 5.63 20.54
CA ASN A 271 18.52 6.97 20.09
C ASN A 271 18.00 7.86 21.24
N GLN A 272 17.53 7.31 22.37
CA GLN A 272 17.20 8.09 23.57
C GLN A 272 18.45 8.78 24.15
N ILE A 273 19.60 8.10 24.16
CA ILE A 273 20.89 8.70 24.56
C ILE A 273 21.28 9.80 23.56
N ARG A 274 21.14 9.56 22.25
CA ARG A 274 21.44 10.57 21.22
C ARG A 274 20.58 11.83 21.39
N CYS A 275 19.27 11.69 21.51
CA CYS A 275 18.35 12.81 21.72
C CYS A 275 18.72 13.67 22.93
N LEU A 276 19.23 13.08 24.01
CA LEU A 276 19.73 13.79 25.19
C LEU A 276 21.11 14.46 24.96
N ILE A 277 22.06 13.74 24.37
CA ILE A 277 23.43 14.26 24.13
C ILE A 277 23.42 15.42 23.13
N THR A 278 22.67 15.34 22.04
CA THR A 278 22.54 16.43 21.06
C THR A 278 21.99 17.72 21.70
N ARG A 279 21.27 17.60 22.83
CA ARG A 279 20.77 18.73 23.64
C ARG A 279 21.75 19.17 24.75
N ASN A 280 22.99 18.70 24.65
CA ASN A 280 24.14 18.91 25.54
C ASN A 280 23.94 18.42 26.98
N ALA A 281 23.29 17.26 27.14
CA ALA A 281 23.22 16.51 28.40
C ALA A 281 24.47 15.66 28.61
N LYS A 282 24.91 15.54 29.87
CA LYS A 282 25.72 14.42 30.36
C LYS A 282 24.76 13.32 30.78
N VAL A 283 24.80 12.17 30.13
CA VAL A 283 23.89 11.06 30.41
C VAL A 283 24.61 10.03 31.29
N VAL A 284 24.12 9.82 32.49
CA VAL A 284 24.57 8.75 33.41
C VAL A 284 23.54 7.63 33.34
N LEU A 285 23.81 6.66 32.47
CA LEU A 285 22.99 5.45 32.32
C LEU A 285 23.26 4.51 33.50
N VAL A 286 22.24 4.13 34.25
CA VAL A 286 22.35 3.28 35.44
C VAL A 286 21.51 2.00 35.29
N PRO A 287 21.86 0.89 35.96
CA PRO A 287 21.04 -0.32 35.95
C PRO A 287 19.60 -0.08 36.41
N TRP A 288 18.67 -0.89 35.92
CA TRP A 288 17.24 -0.83 36.24
C TRP A 288 16.91 -0.70 37.73
N ASP A 289 17.70 -1.31 38.61
CA ASP A 289 17.50 -1.34 40.06
C ASP A 289 18.49 -0.46 40.85
N HIS A 290 19.09 0.53 40.20
CA HIS A 290 19.92 1.54 40.87
C HIS A 290 19.10 2.38 41.86
N ASP A 291 19.72 2.75 42.98
CA ASP A 291 19.09 3.60 43.99
C ASP A 291 19.19 5.08 43.59
N LEU A 292 18.05 5.76 43.55
CA LEU A 292 17.94 7.10 42.97
C LEU A 292 18.14 8.17 44.05
N ASN A 293 19.30 8.82 44.06
CA ASN A 293 19.57 9.97 44.93
C ASN A 293 19.42 11.29 44.15
N PRO A 294 18.39 12.13 44.42
CA PRO A 294 18.17 13.40 43.73
C PRO A 294 19.37 14.36 43.73
N ASN A 295 20.31 14.24 44.67
CA ASN A 295 21.50 15.11 44.74
C ASN A 295 22.55 14.80 43.65
N GLN A 296 22.43 13.68 42.93
CA GLN A 296 23.42 13.23 41.95
C GLN A 296 23.11 13.65 40.50
N TYR A 297 21.94 14.26 40.25
CA TYR A 297 21.50 14.62 38.90
C TYR A 297 20.64 15.89 38.87
N ASP A 298 20.53 16.48 37.68
CA ASP A 298 19.67 17.63 37.39
C ASP A 298 18.28 17.20 36.91
N GLY A 299 18.16 16.02 36.27
CA GLY A 299 16.90 15.41 35.85
C GLY A 299 16.96 13.88 35.79
N LEU A 300 15.81 13.22 35.95
CA LEU A 300 15.63 11.77 35.90
C LEU A 300 14.92 11.36 34.60
N PHE A 301 15.45 10.36 33.93
CA PHE A 301 14.89 9.78 32.71
C PHE A 301 14.68 8.27 32.90
N ILE A 302 13.53 7.75 32.49
CA ILE A 302 13.16 6.33 32.64
C ILE A 302 12.85 5.77 31.26
N SER A 303 13.64 4.81 30.80
CA SER A 303 13.58 4.33 29.41
C SER A 303 12.37 3.42 29.12
N ASN A 304 12.23 3.08 27.84
CA ASN A 304 11.44 1.93 27.40
C ASN A 304 12.01 0.60 27.93
N GLY A 305 11.28 -0.50 27.72
CA GLY A 305 11.75 -1.84 28.06
C GLY A 305 10.74 -2.95 27.83
N PRO A 306 11.15 -4.22 27.96
CA PRO A 306 10.30 -5.41 27.80
C PRO A 306 9.62 -5.86 29.10
N GLY A 307 8.53 -6.63 28.95
CA GLY A 307 7.90 -7.40 30.03
C GLY A 307 6.80 -6.68 30.80
N ASP A 308 6.37 -7.30 31.92
CA ASP A 308 5.28 -6.80 32.75
C ASP A 308 5.81 -5.79 33.81
N PRO A 309 5.30 -4.55 33.86
CA PRO A 309 5.69 -3.57 34.88
C PRO A 309 5.46 -4.03 36.33
N VAL A 310 4.54 -4.97 36.59
CA VAL A 310 4.29 -5.54 37.93
C VAL A 310 5.50 -6.28 38.49
N MET A 311 6.41 -6.75 37.62
CA MET A 311 7.66 -7.41 38.03
C MET A 311 8.72 -6.44 38.58
N LEU A 312 8.51 -5.12 38.47
CA LEU A 312 9.52 -4.08 38.66
C LEU A 312 9.31 -3.25 39.94
N LYS A 313 8.78 -3.89 40.99
CA LYS A 313 8.43 -3.24 42.27
C LYS A 313 9.54 -2.39 42.89
N LYS A 314 10.82 -2.81 42.80
CA LYS A 314 11.96 -2.03 43.29
C LYS A 314 12.08 -0.70 42.55
N VAL A 315 12.02 -0.72 41.21
CA VAL A 315 12.08 0.50 40.38
C VAL A 315 10.90 1.43 40.68
N VAL A 316 9.69 0.88 40.76
CA VAL A 316 8.47 1.65 41.11
C VAL A 316 8.61 2.34 42.46
N ASN A 317 9.19 1.67 43.46
CA ASN A 317 9.43 2.26 44.78
C ASN A 317 10.53 3.34 44.74
N ASN A 318 11.61 3.12 43.99
CA ASN A 318 12.68 4.11 43.83
C ASN A 318 12.15 5.38 43.10
N ILE A 319 11.32 5.22 42.06
CA ILE A 319 10.64 6.34 41.39
C ILE A 319 9.66 7.04 42.34
N ARG A 320 8.88 6.29 43.13
CA ARG A 320 7.93 6.87 44.10
C ARG A 320 8.63 7.79 45.10
N ALA A 321 9.76 7.36 45.65
CA ALA A 321 10.56 8.17 46.55
C ALA A 321 11.04 9.49 45.92
N VAL A 322 11.32 9.51 44.60
CA VAL A 322 11.72 10.74 43.88
C VAL A 322 10.54 11.68 43.64
N ILE A 323 9.36 11.17 43.28
CA ILE A 323 8.18 12.03 43.02
C ILE A 323 7.46 12.51 44.29
N GLU A 324 7.67 11.84 45.43
CA GLU A 324 7.18 12.26 46.74
C GLU A 324 8.13 13.22 47.48
N ASP A 325 9.38 13.39 47.03
CA ASP A 325 10.33 14.37 47.59
C ASP A 325 9.91 15.81 47.23
N LYS A 326 9.44 16.54 48.26
CA LYS A 326 9.02 17.95 48.15
C LYS A 326 10.15 18.96 48.36
N VAL A 327 11.34 18.49 48.72
CA VAL A 327 12.53 19.31 48.97
C VAL A 327 13.41 19.36 47.73
N ASN A 328 13.77 18.20 47.17
CA ASN A 328 14.69 18.11 46.02
C ASN A 328 13.97 17.73 44.73
N VAL A 329 12.93 18.50 44.37
CA VAL A 329 12.13 18.24 43.16
C VAL A 329 13.01 18.29 41.89
N LYS A 330 13.12 17.15 41.19
CA LYS A 330 13.83 17.04 39.90
C LYS A 330 12.85 16.72 38.77
N PRO A 331 13.01 17.29 37.56
CA PRO A 331 12.21 16.88 36.41
C PRO A 331 12.34 15.40 36.08
N VAL A 332 11.20 14.74 35.83
CA VAL A 332 11.11 13.30 35.53
C VAL A 332 10.43 13.12 34.18
N PHE A 333 11.07 12.35 33.28
CA PHE A 333 10.50 11.96 31.99
C PHE A 333 10.56 10.44 31.79
N GLY A 334 9.41 9.81 31.58
CA GLY A 334 9.29 8.36 31.31
C GLY A 334 8.79 8.05 29.90
N ILE A 335 9.38 7.04 29.25
CA ILE A 335 9.01 6.58 27.90
C ILE A 335 8.58 5.11 27.94
N CYS A 336 7.43 4.78 27.32
CA CYS A 336 6.91 3.42 27.16
C CYS A 336 6.78 2.66 28.50
N LEU A 337 7.69 1.72 28.80
CA LEU A 337 7.72 1.07 30.11
C LEU A 337 7.99 2.09 31.25
N GLY A 338 8.82 3.10 31.02
CA GLY A 338 9.03 4.21 31.95
C GLY A 338 7.77 5.04 32.22
N HIS A 339 6.85 5.13 31.25
CA HIS A 339 5.52 5.70 31.49
C HIS A 339 4.66 4.81 32.40
N GLN A 340 4.65 3.50 32.16
CA GLN A 340 3.93 2.54 33.01
C GLN A 340 4.48 2.54 34.44
N LEU A 341 5.81 2.59 34.60
CA LEU A 341 6.49 2.65 35.90
C LEU A 341 6.22 3.95 36.65
N LEU A 342 6.32 5.11 35.99
CA LEU A 342 5.99 6.41 36.60
C LEU A 342 4.51 6.48 37.00
N SER A 343 3.62 6.00 36.14
CA SER A 343 2.18 5.94 36.43
C SER A 343 1.87 5.04 37.62
N THR A 344 2.54 3.88 37.73
CA THR A 344 2.40 2.96 38.87
C THR A 344 3.02 3.53 40.15
N ALA A 345 4.10 4.30 40.04
CA ALA A 345 4.69 5.03 41.17
C ALA A 345 3.69 6.06 41.72
N ALA A 346 3.03 6.82 40.83
CA ALA A 346 1.98 7.78 41.14
C ALA A 346 0.67 7.14 41.66
N GLY A 347 0.47 5.82 41.50
CA GLY A 347 -0.68 5.08 42.03
C GLY A 347 -1.65 4.50 41.00
N CYS A 348 -1.35 4.63 39.69
CA CYS A 348 -2.13 4.00 38.62
C CYS A 348 -1.94 2.47 38.59
N LYS A 349 -2.86 1.77 37.93
CA LYS A 349 -2.74 0.33 37.64
C LYS A 349 -2.36 0.11 36.18
N THR A 350 -1.67 -1.00 35.93
CA THR A 350 -1.34 -1.48 34.58
C THR A 350 -2.12 -2.75 34.24
N TYR A 351 -2.35 -3.02 32.96
CA TYR A 351 -2.99 -4.23 32.48
C TYR A 351 -2.40 -4.69 31.15
N LYS A 352 -2.40 -6.01 30.88
CA LYS A 352 -2.04 -6.58 29.58
C LYS A 352 -3.16 -6.28 28.58
N MET A 353 -2.82 -5.71 27.43
CA MET A 353 -3.77 -5.40 26.37
C MET A 353 -4.13 -6.68 25.59
N SER A 354 -5.37 -6.79 25.09
CA SER A 354 -5.76 -7.92 24.20
C SER A 354 -5.03 -7.86 22.85
N TYR A 355 -4.81 -6.65 22.35
CA TYR A 355 -3.93 -6.34 21.23
C TYR A 355 -3.01 -5.22 21.72
N GLY A 356 -1.70 -5.45 21.73
CA GLY A 356 -0.73 -4.43 22.13
C GLY A 356 -0.37 -3.53 20.95
N ASN A 357 -0.21 -2.23 21.20
CA ASN A 357 0.07 -1.26 20.17
C ASN A 357 1.53 -1.37 19.71
N ARG A 358 1.70 -1.81 18.45
CA ARG A 358 2.98 -2.15 17.82
C ARG A 358 3.01 -1.70 16.37
N GLY A 359 3.62 -0.55 16.11
CA GLY A 359 3.53 0.09 14.80
C GLY A 359 4.20 1.46 14.75
N HIS A 360 4.29 2.01 13.54
CA HIS A 360 4.83 3.35 13.28
C HIS A 360 3.73 4.38 12.92
N ASN A 361 2.47 3.96 12.94
CA ASN A 361 1.34 4.68 12.37
C ASN A 361 0.21 4.93 13.39
N LEU A 362 0.56 5.09 14.66
CA LEU A 362 -0.39 5.08 15.76
C LEU A 362 -0.75 6.50 16.21
N PRO A 363 -2.02 6.92 16.08
CA PRO A 363 -2.45 8.29 16.34
C PRO A 363 -2.62 8.58 17.83
N CYS A 364 -1.88 9.57 18.33
CA CYS A 364 -1.99 10.09 19.69
C CYS A 364 -2.47 11.54 19.68
N THR A 365 -3.63 11.81 20.30
CA THR A 365 -4.15 13.16 20.51
C THR A 365 -3.64 13.75 21.82
N HIS A 366 -3.11 14.97 21.76
CA HIS A 366 -2.75 15.75 22.93
C HIS A 366 -4.00 16.36 23.58
N SER A 367 -4.21 16.07 24.86
CA SER A 367 -5.45 16.39 25.59
C SER A 367 -5.68 17.89 25.78
N GLY A 368 -4.61 18.69 25.87
CA GLY A 368 -4.71 20.15 26.05
C GLY A 368 -4.98 20.94 24.78
N THR A 369 -4.64 20.42 23.59
CA THR A 369 -4.74 21.15 22.31
C THR A 369 -5.61 20.49 21.26
N GLY A 370 -6.03 19.23 21.45
CA GLY A 370 -6.81 18.47 20.48
C GLY A 370 -6.06 18.08 19.20
N ARG A 371 -4.75 18.36 19.12
CA ARG A 371 -3.91 17.97 17.97
C ARG A 371 -3.48 16.52 18.08
N CYS A 372 -3.48 15.83 16.94
CA CYS A 372 -3.09 14.44 16.80
C CYS A 372 -1.77 14.31 16.04
N PHE A 373 -0.91 13.40 16.51
CA PHE A 373 0.43 13.14 15.99
C PHE A 373 0.58 11.66 15.67
N MET A 374 1.39 11.30 14.66
CA MET A 374 1.74 9.90 14.42
C MET A 374 2.87 9.49 15.36
N THR A 375 2.77 8.29 15.92
CA THR A 375 3.74 7.81 16.91
C THR A 375 4.24 6.41 16.59
N SER A 376 5.48 6.14 16.97
CA SER A 376 6.05 4.79 17.04
C SER A 376 5.76 4.19 18.41
N GLN A 377 5.24 2.96 18.45
CA GLN A 377 4.92 2.26 19.69
C GLN A 377 5.31 0.79 19.62
N ASN A 378 5.72 0.24 20.76
CA ASN A 378 5.96 -1.20 20.93
C ASN A 378 5.67 -1.65 22.37
N HIS A 379 4.39 -1.78 22.74
CA HIS A 379 4.01 -2.27 24.07
C HIS A 379 2.86 -3.28 24.03
N GLY A 380 2.82 -4.14 25.06
CA GLY A 380 1.74 -5.12 25.29
C GLY A 380 0.94 -4.87 26.56
N PHE A 381 1.27 -3.81 27.30
CA PHE A 381 0.64 -3.39 28.56
C PHE A 381 0.27 -1.92 28.46
N ALA A 382 -0.78 -1.49 29.14
CA ALA A 382 -1.22 -0.09 29.18
C ALA A 382 -1.59 0.33 30.60
N VAL A 383 -1.69 1.65 30.82
CA VAL A 383 -2.09 2.26 32.09
C VAL A 383 -3.61 2.48 32.14
N GLY A 384 -4.23 2.09 33.25
CA GLY A 384 -5.61 2.42 33.58
C GLY A 384 -5.70 3.82 34.21
N THR A 385 -6.55 4.67 33.63
CA THR A 385 -6.76 6.06 34.09
C THR A 385 -7.91 6.20 35.10
N ASP A 386 -8.61 5.11 35.39
CA ASP A 386 -9.67 5.01 36.41
C ASP A 386 -9.15 5.26 37.83
N THR A 387 -7.86 5.03 38.07
CA THR A 387 -7.19 5.31 39.36
C THR A 387 -6.17 6.44 39.28
N LEU A 388 -6.29 7.35 38.30
CA LEU A 388 -5.37 8.50 38.16
C LEU A 388 -5.63 9.53 39.29
N PRO A 389 -4.60 9.91 40.08
CA PRO A 389 -4.79 10.86 41.18
C PRO A 389 -5.14 12.29 40.72
N ASN A 390 -5.77 13.08 41.61
CA ASN A 390 -6.30 14.42 41.31
C ASN A 390 -5.23 15.47 40.95
N ASP A 391 -3.99 15.27 41.36
CA ASP A 391 -2.80 16.09 41.04
C ASP A 391 -2.18 15.74 39.66
N TRP A 392 -2.62 14.64 39.04
CA TRP A 392 -2.23 14.23 37.70
C TRP A 392 -3.36 14.45 36.69
N LYS A 393 -3.02 14.40 35.40
CA LYS A 393 -3.98 14.34 34.29
C LYS A 393 -3.43 13.52 33.12
N VAL A 394 -4.33 13.09 32.25
CA VAL A 394 -3.98 12.50 30.96
C VAL A 394 -3.32 13.55 30.08
N LEU A 395 -2.19 13.18 29.46
CA LEU A 395 -1.46 14.02 28.52
C LEU A 395 -1.82 13.66 27.08
N PHE A 396 -1.68 12.39 26.70
CA PHE A 396 -2.05 11.87 25.39
C PHE A 396 -3.04 10.70 25.49
N THR A 397 -3.88 10.54 24.46
CA THR A 397 -4.81 9.41 24.29
C THR A 397 -4.72 8.85 22.87
N ASN A 398 -4.80 7.53 22.73
CA ASN A 398 -4.80 6.85 21.44
C ASN A 398 -6.16 7.08 20.73
N GLU A 399 -6.17 7.51 19.47
CA GLU A 399 -7.44 7.77 18.78
C GLU A 399 -8.19 6.51 18.33
N ASN A 400 -7.50 5.37 18.20
CA ASN A 400 -8.10 4.13 17.70
C ASN A 400 -8.76 3.29 18.80
N ASP A 401 -8.10 3.13 19.96
CA ASP A 401 -8.56 2.26 21.05
C ASP A 401 -8.88 3.00 22.36
N LYS A 402 -8.59 4.31 22.43
CA LYS A 402 -8.79 5.18 23.60
C LYS A 402 -7.98 4.79 24.84
N THR A 403 -6.90 4.03 24.65
CA THR A 403 -5.91 3.75 25.71
C THR A 403 -5.11 5.01 26.06
N ASN A 404 -4.53 5.01 27.27
CA ASN A 404 -3.71 6.11 27.74
C ASN A 404 -2.33 6.09 27.07
N GLU A 405 -1.94 7.23 26.52
CA GLU A 405 -0.68 7.39 25.78
C GLU A 405 0.31 8.32 26.51
N GLY A 406 -0.03 8.75 27.72
CA GLY A 406 0.81 9.59 28.57
C GLY A 406 0.05 10.27 29.70
N ILE A 407 0.79 10.64 30.74
CA ILE A 407 0.29 11.41 31.90
C ILE A 407 1.24 12.54 32.23
N ILE A 408 0.71 13.57 32.90
CA ILE A 408 1.47 14.71 33.40
C ILE A 408 0.94 15.14 34.77
N HIS A 409 1.84 15.55 35.65
CA HIS A 409 1.49 16.16 36.93
C HIS A 409 1.18 17.65 36.72
N LYS A 410 0.17 18.18 37.45
CA LYS A 410 -0.40 19.52 37.20
C LYS A 410 0.53 20.68 37.56
N THR A 411 1.49 20.49 38.46
CA THR A 411 2.44 21.53 38.92
C THR A 411 3.90 21.08 38.88
N SER A 412 4.25 20.03 39.63
CA SER A 412 5.57 19.37 39.61
C SER A 412 6.01 18.90 38.21
N PRO A 413 7.32 18.85 37.93
CA PRO A 413 7.87 18.69 36.58
C PRO A 413 7.93 17.21 36.12
N PHE A 414 6.84 16.47 36.31
CA PHE A 414 6.77 15.04 36.03
C PHE A 414 5.83 14.77 34.86
N PHE A 415 6.32 14.11 33.81
CA PHE A 415 5.49 13.67 32.70
C PHE A 415 6.01 12.38 32.08
N SER A 416 5.15 11.68 31.34
CA SER A 416 5.55 10.49 30.60
C SER A 416 4.65 10.21 29.42
N VAL A 417 5.17 9.46 28.45
CA VAL A 417 4.46 9.05 27.23
C VAL A 417 4.64 7.56 26.98
N GLN A 418 3.59 6.89 26.52
CA GLN A 418 3.56 5.44 26.27
C GLN A 418 4.20 5.08 24.92
N PHE A 419 4.19 6.00 23.96
CA PHE A 419 4.90 5.91 22.69
C PHE A 419 6.39 6.28 22.80
N HIS A 420 7.12 6.12 21.70
CA HIS A 420 8.57 6.31 21.58
C HIS A 420 8.89 7.61 20.78
N PRO A 421 9.01 8.79 21.43
CA PRO A 421 9.37 10.04 20.75
C PRO A 421 10.80 10.06 20.20
N GLU A 422 11.66 9.12 20.61
CA GLU A 422 12.98 8.88 20.00
C GLU A 422 12.91 8.12 18.67
N HIS A 423 11.71 7.75 18.20
CA HIS A 423 11.48 7.12 16.89
C HIS A 423 12.31 5.85 16.65
N THR A 424 13.23 5.85 15.67
CA THR A 424 14.07 4.72 15.19
C THR A 424 13.59 3.31 15.61
N ALA A 425 12.72 2.64 14.87
CA ALA A 425 12.05 3.09 13.64
C ALA A 425 10.74 3.87 13.93
N GLY A 426 10.31 4.70 12.97
CA GLY A 426 9.03 5.41 13.04
C GLY A 426 9.10 6.93 12.89
N PRO A 427 7.95 7.62 13.01
CA PRO A 427 7.81 9.07 12.81
C PRO A 427 8.43 9.86 13.96
N THR A 428 9.04 11.01 13.64
CA THR A 428 9.77 11.85 14.60
C THR A 428 8.92 13.00 15.16
N ASP A 429 7.60 12.96 14.95
CA ASP A 429 6.64 14.07 15.11
C ASP A 429 6.65 14.70 16.52
N LEU A 430 7.06 13.93 17.54
CA LEU A 430 7.09 14.33 18.95
C LEU A 430 8.49 14.28 19.59
N GLU A 431 9.58 14.28 18.80
CA GLU A 431 10.94 14.37 19.38
C GLU A 431 11.13 15.65 20.22
N CYS A 432 10.36 16.70 19.94
CA CYS A 432 10.37 17.95 20.71
C CYS A 432 10.06 17.77 22.22
N LEU A 433 9.52 16.63 22.65
CA LEU A 433 9.39 16.31 24.08
C LEU A 433 10.76 16.23 24.79
N PHE A 434 11.83 15.85 24.09
CA PHE A 434 13.19 15.92 24.63
C PHE A 434 13.67 17.36 24.81
N ASP A 435 13.29 18.30 23.91
CA ASP A 435 13.59 19.73 24.09
C ASP A 435 12.89 20.27 25.34
N ILE A 436 11.63 19.90 25.54
CA ILE A 436 10.83 20.32 26.69
C ILE A 436 11.42 19.77 27.99
N PHE A 437 11.76 18.48 28.06
CA PHE A 437 12.43 17.89 29.22
C PHE A 437 13.74 18.62 29.54
N MET A 438 14.61 18.82 28.55
CA MET A 438 15.90 19.47 28.73
C MET A 438 15.79 20.95 29.13
N ASN A 439 14.79 21.68 28.61
CA ASN A 439 14.52 23.06 29.00
C ASN A 439 13.92 23.13 30.42
N THR A 440 13.12 22.15 30.83
CA THR A 440 12.60 22.03 32.19
C THR A 440 13.74 21.78 33.18
N VAL A 441 14.66 20.84 32.88
CA VAL A 441 15.87 20.58 33.68
C VAL A 441 16.72 21.83 33.83
N LYS A 442 16.98 22.57 32.75
CA LYS A 442 17.71 23.85 32.79
C LYS A 442 17.00 24.92 33.62
N SER A 443 15.66 24.94 33.61
CA SER A 443 14.86 25.90 34.39
C SER A 443 14.90 25.59 35.89
N TYR A 444 14.69 24.33 36.28
CA TYR A 444 14.77 23.89 37.67
C TYR A 444 16.18 24.04 38.25
N LYS A 445 17.24 23.73 37.47
CA LYS A 445 18.64 23.97 37.86
C LYS A 445 18.96 25.45 38.07
N ALA A 446 18.23 26.35 37.43
CA ALA A 446 18.36 27.80 37.57
C ALA A 446 17.31 28.42 38.50
N GLU A 447 16.60 27.60 39.29
CA GLU A 447 15.55 28.01 40.25
C GLU A 447 14.42 28.85 39.62
N LYS A 448 14.16 28.65 38.31
CA LYS A 448 13.09 29.34 37.59
C LYS A 448 11.77 28.55 37.67
N PRO A 449 10.66 29.16 38.09
CA PRO A 449 9.37 28.49 38.11
C PRO A 449 8.92 28.18 36.68
N CYS A 450 8.55 26.93 36.42
CA CYS A 450 7.89 26.54 35.18
C CYS A 450 6.96 25.34 35.39
N VAL A 451 5.85 25.34 34.64
CA VAL A 451 4.85 24.26 34.62
C VAL A 451 5.01 23.53 33.28
N VAL A 452 5.39 22.25 33.33
CA VAL A 452 5.71 21.48 32.12
C VAL A 452 4.49 21.34 31.20
N ASP A 453 3.30 21.26 31.78
CA ASP A 453 2.03 21.19 31.07
C ASP A 453 1.77 22.40 30.18
N ASP A 454 2.04 23.61 30.69
CA ASP A 454 1.92 24.86 29.91
C ASP A 454 2.97 24.90 28.79
N ILE A 455 4.19 24.43 29.04
CA ILE A 455 5.25 24.36 28.02
C ILE A 455 4.86 23.39 26.89
N ILE A 456 4.36 22.19 27.21
CA ILE A 456 3.88 21.24 26.18
C ILE A 456 2.68 21.82 25.45
N THR A 457 1.70 22.36 26.18
CA THR A 457 0.49 22.90 25.60
C THR A 457 0.81 24.04 24.63
N GLU A 458 1.62 25.03 25.01
CA GLU A 458 2.00 26.13 24.13
C GLU A 458 2.89 25.67 22.96
N LYS A 459 3.83 24.74 23.18
CA LYS A 459 4.69 24.19 22.12
C LYS A 459 3.89 23.42 21.06
N LEU A 460 2.82 22.74 21.45
CA LEU A 460 1.96 21.98 20.54
C LEU A 460 0.77 22.79 20.01
N LYS A 461 0.46 23.96 20.58
CA LYS A 461 -0.68 24.79 20.20
C LYS A 461 -0.66 25.18 18.72
N PHE A 462 -1.84 25.22 18.13
CA PHE A 462 -2.05 25.77 16.80
C PHE A 462 -3.40 26.48 16.77
N VAL A 463 -3.46 27.67 16.16
CA VAL A 463 -4.70 28.44 16.02
C VAL A 463 -5.17 28.32 14.57
N PRO A 464 -6.27 27.61 14.29
CA PRO A 464 -6.79 27.42 12.93
C PRO A 464 -7.54 28.66 12.43
N THR A 465 -7.40 28.96 11.13
CA THR A 465 -8.35 29.84 10.43
C THR A 465 -9.57 29.01 10.04
N ILE A 466 -10.72 29.28 10.65
CA ILE A 466 -11.97 28.54 10.38
C ILE A 466 -12.93 29.46 9.63
N HIS A 467 -13.37 29.02 8.44
CA HIS A 467 -14.40 29.70 7.66
C HIS A 467 -15.81 29.26 8.12
N GLU A 468 -16.82 30.12 7.89
CA GLU A 468 -18.22 29.74 8.16
C GLU A 468 -18.62 28.53 7.27
N ARG A 469 -19.29 27.54 7.87
CA ARG A 469 -19.69 26.31 7.18
C ARG A 469 -20.63 26.65 6.01
N PRO A 470 -20.25 26.34 4.75
CA PRO A 470 -21.01 26.74 3.58
C PRO A 470 -22.33 25.97 3.46
N LYS A 471 -23.39 26.64 3.00
CA LYS A 471 -24.71 26.02 2.75
C LYS A 471 -24.82 25.43 1.35
N LYS A 472 -24.14 26.07 0.38
CA LYS A 472 -24.05 25.64 -1.02
C LYS A 472 -22.60 25.77 -1.49
N VAL A 473 -22.09 24.71 -2.10
CA VAL A 473 -20.71 24.63 -2.61
C VAL A 473 -20.70 24.40 -4.11
N LEU A 474 -19.90 25.20 -4.81
CA LEU A 474 -19.59 25.04 -6.21
C LEU A 474 -18.36 24.15 -6.37
N ILE A 475 -18.45 23.15 -7.26
CA ILE A 475 -17.37 22.23 -7.60
C ILE A 475 -17.04 22.44 -9.08
N LEU A 476 -15.77 22.72 -9.38
CA LEU A 476 -15.28 22.75 -10.75
C LEU A 476 -14.76 21.35 -11.13
N GLY A 477 -15.34 20.76 -12.17
CA GLY A 477 -14.95 19.46 -12.70
C GLY A 477 -13.67 19.50 -13.54
N SER A 478 -13.37 18.40 -14.24
CA SER A 478 -12.14 18.23 -15.01
C SER A 478 -12.07 18.99 -16.32
N GLY A 479 -13.22 19.35 -16.90
CA GLY A 479 -13.30 19.62 -18.34
C GLY A 479 -13.25 18.32 -19.16
N GLY A 480 -12.95 18.45 -20.46
CA GLY A 480 -12.73 17.30 -21.34
C GLY A 480 -11.47 16.51 -20.99
N LEU A 481 -11.47 15.20 -21.28
CA LEU A 481 -10.31 14.33 -21.03
C LEU A 481 -9.16 14.69 -21.96
N SER A 482 -7.96 14.88 -21.41
CA SER A 482 -6.74 15.18 -22.15
C SER A 482 -5.59 14.25 -21.71
N ILE A 483 -4.50 14.19 -22.49
CA ILE A 483 -3.31 13.45 -22.07
C ILE A 483 -2.71 14.18 -20.85
N GLY A 484 -2.68 13.50 -19.71
CA GLY A 484 -2.25 14.08 -18.43
C GLY A 484 -3.39 14.49 -17.49
N GLN A 485 -4.63 14.60 -17.97
CA GLN A 485 -5.83 14.79 -17.16
C GLN A 485 -6.97 13.87 -17.61
N ALA A 486 -7.13 12.74 -16.93
CA ALA A 486 -8.09 11.69 -17.27
C ALA A 486 -9.14 11.46 -16.17
N GLY A 487 -9.61 10.22 -16.01
CA GLY A 487 -10.72 9.85 -15.12
C GLY A 487 -10.44 9.96 -13.61
N GLU A 488 -9.22 10.29 -13.20
CA GLU A 488 -8.87 10.56 -11.80
C GLU A 488 -9.72 11.71 -11.22
N PHE A 489 -10.04 12.72 -12.02
CA PHE A 489 -10.83 13.88 -11.60
C PHE A 489 -12.34 13.61 -11.57
N ASP A 490 -12.84 12.70 -12.42
CA ASP A 490 -14.21 12.17 -12.35
C ASP A 490 -14.43 11.44 -11.01
N TYR A 491 -13.51 10.55 -10.66
CA TYR A 491 -13.49 9.90 -9.34
C TYR A 491 -13.39 10.91 -8.18
N SER A 492 -12.42 11.81 -8.24
CA SER A 492 -12.16 12.78 -7.17
C SER A 492 -13.33 13.73 -6.91
N GLY A 493 -13.88 14.34 -7.97
CA GLY A 493 -15.03 15.22 -7.88
C GLY A 493 -16.29 14.50 -7.42
N SER A 494 -16.48 13.23 -7.80
CA SER A 494 -17.59 12.39 -7.31
C SER A 494 -17.47 12.09 -5.80
N GLN A 495 -16.25 11.86 -5.29
CA GLN A 495 -16.01 11.70 -3.85
C GLN A 495 -16.28 13.01 -3.07
N ALA A 496 -15.97 14.17 -3.64
CA ALA A 496 -16.27 15.46 -3.04
C ALA A 496 -17.77 15.71 -2.89
N VAL A 497 -18.55 15.44 -3.94
CA VAL A 497 -20.02 15.52 -3.91
C VAL A 497 -20.59 14.66 -2.80
N LYS A 498 -20.15 13.39 -2.71
CA LYS A 498 -20.57 12.48 -1.63
C LYS A 498 -20.25 13.03 -0.24
N ALA A 499 -19.03 13.52 -0.03
CA ALA A 499 -18.60 14.07 1.26
C ALA A 499 -19.47 15.26 1.70
N LEU A 500 -19.80 16.16 0.76
CA LEU A 500 -20.66 17.33 0.98
C LEU A 500 -22.12 16.97 1.26
N GLN A 501 -22.67 15.98 0.56
CA GLN A 501 -24.05 15.49 0.77
C GLN A 501 -24.26 14.89 2.16
N GLU A 502 -23.30 14.08 2.65
CA GLU A 502 -23.31 13.57 4.02
C GLU A 502 -23.26 14.70 5.06
N GLU A 503 -22.56 15.80 4.75
CA GLU A 503 -22.54 17.03 5.55
C GLU A 503 -23.78 17.92 5.34
N LYS A 504 -24.76 17.48 4.55
CA LYS A 504 -26.01 18.19 4.21
C LYS A 504 -25.78 19.54 3.52
N ILE A 505 -24.74 19.64 2.69
CA ILE A 505 -24.37 20.82 1.92
C ILE A 505 -24.85 20.66 0.48
N GLN A 506 -25.53 21.67 -0.06
CA GLN A 506 -26.02 21.63 -1.44
C GLN A 506 -24.86 21.74 -2.44
N THR A 507 -24.87 20.90 -3.46
CA THR A 507 -23.79 20.75 -4.45
C THR A 507 -24.17 21.29 -5.82
N VAL A 508 -23.34 22.20 -6.35
CA VAL A 508 -23.42 22.66 -7.74
C VAL A 508 -22.15 22.22 -8.45
N LEU A 509 -22.29 21.52 -9.58
CA LEU A 509 -21.18 21.06 -10.40
C LEU A 509 -21.15 21.79 -11.74
N ILE A 510 -19.98 22.27 -12.16
CA ILE A 510 -19.72 22.65 -13.56
C ILE A 510 -18.76 21.61 -14.16
N ASN A 511 -19.22 20.86 -15.17
CA ASN A 511 -18.36 20.00 -15.98
C ASN A 511 -18.95 19.85 -17.39
N PRO A 512 -18.24 20.26 -18.46
CA PRO A 512 -18.72 20.12 -19.83
C PRO A 512 -18.68 18.66 -20.35
N ASN A 513 -17.97 17.76 -19.67
CA ASN A 513 -17.83 16.37 -20.11
C ASN A 513 -19.03 15.51 -19.69
N ILE A 514 -19.98 15.36 -20.63
CA ILE A 514 -21.19 14.52 -20.51
C ILE A 514 -20.92 13.01 -20.30
N ALA A 515 -19.68 12.54 -20.49
CA ALA A 515 -19.30 11.13 -20.37
C ALA A 515 -18.62 10.79 -19.03
N THR A 516 -18.94 11.54 -17.97
CA THR A 516 -18.38 11.36 -16.61
C THR A 516 -19.41 10.78 -15.65
N VAL A 517 -18.97 9.95 -14.71
CA VAL A 517 -19.83 9.51 -13.60
C VAL A 517 -20.24 10.71 -12.75
N GLN A 518 -19.36 11.70 -12.58
CA GLN A 518 -19.56 12.97 -11.88
C GLN A 518 -20.84 13.72 -12.30
N THR A 519 -21.23 13.62 -13.58
CA THR A 519 -22.40 14.31 -14.14
C THR A 519 -23.67 13.45 -14.19
N SER A 520 -23.63 12.25 -13.60
CA SER A 520 -24.79 11.35 -13.51
C SER A 520 -25.95 11.99 -12.75
N LYS A 521 -27.17 11.78 -13.25
CA LYS A 521 -28.39 12.32 -12.64
C LYS A 521 -28.53 11.86 -11.19
N GLY A 522 -28.66 12.81 -10.26
CA GLY A 522 -28.83 12.54 -8.84
C GLY A 522 -27.54 12.38 -8.05
N LEU A 523 -26.36 12.46 -8.69
CA LEU A 523 -25.09 12.51 -7.96
C LEU A 523 -24.90 13.89 -7.31
N ALA A 524 -24.82 14.97 -8.10
CA ALA A 524 -24.86 16.35 -7.60
C ALA A 524 -26.29 16.92 -7.67
N ASP A 525 -26.62 17.88 -6.79
CA ASP A 525 -27.96 18.47 -6.74
C ASP A 525 -28.28 19.30 -8.00
N LYS A 526 -27.26 19.94 -8.59
CA LYS A 526 -27.36 20.63 -9.87
C LYS A 526 -26.08 20.51 -10.69
N VAL A 527 -26.22 20.20 -11.97
CA VAL A 527 -25.12 20.04 -12.93
C VAL A 527 -25.26 21.06 -14.07
N TYR A 528 -24.16 21.73 -14.39
CA TYR A 528 -24.01 22.65 -15.51
C TYR A 528 -23.00 22.09 -16.51
N PHE A 529 -23.49 21.76 -17.71
CA PHE A 529 -22.66 21.35 -18.85
C PHE A 529 -22.09 22.59 -19.58
N LEU A 530 -21.27 23.38 -18.87
CA LEU A 530 -20.67 24.60 -19.37
C LEU A 530 -19.13 24.49 -19.38
N PRO A 531 -18.43 25.22 -20.28
CA PRO A 531 -16.98 25.35 -20.22
C PRO A 531 -16.49 25.89 -18.87
N ILE A 532 -15.34 25.40 -18.41
CA ILE A 532 -14.70 25.88 -17.17
C ILE A 532 -13.79 27.06 -17.53
N THR A 533 -14.41 28.22 -17.79
CA THR A 533 -13.74 29.50 -18.01
C THR A 533 -14.31 30.55 -17.05
N PRO A 534 -13.56 31.62 -16.70
CA PRO A 534 -14.00 32.60 -15.71
C PRO A 534 -15.37 33.21 -16.00
N GLU A 535 -15.70 33.43 -17.28
CA GLU A 535 -16.95 34.08 -17.71
C GLU A 535 -18.17 33.20 -17.42
N TYR A 536 -18.12 31.90 -17.76
CA TYR A 536 -19.20 30.96 -17.47
C TYR A 536 -19.28 30.63 -15.98
N VAL A 537 -18.14 30.52 -15.30
CA VAL A 537 -18.12 30.25 -13.86
C VAL A 537 -18.67 31.44 -13.06
N GLU A 538 -18.35 32.69 -13.43
CA GLU A 538 -18.99 33.87 -12.82
C GLU A 538 -20.52 33.87 -13.04
N GLN A 539 -21.00 33.52 -14.24
CA GLN A 539 -22.44 33.45 -14.50
C GLN A 539 -23.14 32.42 -13.60
N VAL A 540 -22.53 31.25 -13.38
CA VAL A 540 -23.07 30.24 -12.44
C VAL A 540 -22.99 30.74 -11.00
N ILE A 541 -21.90 31.37 -10.56
CA ILE A 541 -21.79 31.99 -9.23
C ILE A 541 -22.89 33.03 -9.01
N LYS A 542 -23.13 33.90 -10.00
CA LYS A 542 -24.16 34.95 -9.96
C LYS A 542 -25.58 34.38 -9.85
N ALA A 543 -25.85 33.26 -10.54
CA ALA A 543 -27.15 32.59 -10.55
C ALA A 543 -27.39 31.72 -9.30
N GLU A 544 -26.40 30.94 -8.89
CA GLU A 544 -26.55 29.96 -7.81
C GLU A 544 -26.23 30.50 -6.42
N ARG A 545 -25.44 31.57 -6.32
CA ARG A 545 -24.95 32.16 -5.06
C ARG A 545 -24.37 31.10 -4.09
N PRO A 546 -23.37 30.31 -4.52
CA PRO A 546 -22.64 29.43 -3.61
C PRO A 546 -21.88 30.26 -2.57
N THR A 547 -21.76 29.76 -1.33
CA THR A 547 -20.98 30.40 -0.27
C THR A 547 -19.57 29.80 -0.14
N GLY A 548 -19.28 28.73 -0.89
CA GLY A 548 -17.96 28.13 -0.98
C GLY A 548 -17.67 27.52 -2.35
N VAL A 549 -16.39 27.37 -2.70
CA VAL A 549 -15.94 26.76 -3.96
C VAL A 549 -14.79 25.77 -3.73
N LEU A 550 -14.82 24.64 -4.44
CA LEU A 550 -13.75 23.63 -4.48
C LEU A 550 -13.02 23.66 -5.83
N LEU A 551 -11.73 23.96 -5.78
CA LEU A 551 -10.86 24.14 -6.95
C LEU A 551 -9.88 22.98 -7.16
N THR A 552 -9.48 22.29 -6.09
CA THR A 552 -8.42 21.26 -6.08
C THR A 552 -8.87 19.87 -6.59
N PHE A 553 -10.09 19.76 -7.11
CA PHE A 553 -10.73 18.49 -7.52
C PHE A 553 -10.85 18.31 -9.04
N GLY A 554 -10.72 19.38 -9.82
CA GLY A 554 -10.90 19.39 -11.28
C GLY A 554 -9.58 19.49 -12.08
N GLY A 555 -8.46 19.16 -11.46
CA GLY A 555 -7.13 19.27 -12.09
C GLY A 555 -6.75 20.71 -12.46
N GLN A 556 -5.85 20.85 -13.43
CA GLN A 556 -5.27 22.15 -13.78
C GLN A 556 -6.30 23.14 -14.35
N THR A 557 -7.32 22.65 -15.04
CA THR A 557 -8.36 23.48 -15.66
C THR A 557 -9.19 24.22 -14.61
N ALA A 558 -9.66 23.51 -13.58
CA ALA A 558 -10.37 24.10 -12.45
C ALA A 558 -9.48 25.06 -11.65
N LEU A 559 -8.23 24.66 -11.39
CA LEU A 559 -7.25 25.43 -10.63
C LEU A 559 -6.92 26.76 -11.31
N ASN A 560 -6.56 26.74 -12.59
CA ASN A 560 -6.25 27.94 -13.37
C ASN A 560 -7.45 28.90 -13.47
N CYS A 561 -8.66 28.36 -13.67
CA CYS A 561 -9.90 29.16 -13.67
C CYS A 561 -10.14 29.82 -12.31
N GLY A 562 -9.95 29.10 -11.20
CA GLY A 562 -10.03 29.64 -9.85
C GLY A 562 -9.04 30.78 -9.58
N VAL A 563 -7.77 30.61 -9.98
CA VAL A 563 -6.73 31.65 -9.87
C VAL A 563 -7.11 32.92 -10.65
N GLN A 564 -7.71 32.78 -11.84
CA GLN A 564 -8.17 33.91 -12.65
C GLN A 564 -9.39 34.64 -12.04
N LEU A 565 -10.34 33.89 -11.46
CA LEU A 565 -11.51 34.43 -10.77
C LEU A 565 -11.10 35.24 -9.53
N GLU A 566 -10.11 34.77 -8.77
CA GLU A 566 -9.54 35.49 -7.62
C GLU A 566 -8.81 36.77 -8.04
N LYS A 567 -7.95 36.70 -9.07
CA LYS A 567 -7.28 37.89 -9.63
C LYS A 567 -8.29 38.94 -10.14
N SER A 568 -9.45 38.49 -10.63
CA SER A 568 -10.55 39.35 -11.07
C SER A 568 -11.51 39.76 -9.93
N LYS A 569 -11.17 39.42 -8.67
CA LYS A 569 -11.97 39.70 -7.45
C LYS A 569 -13.40 39.17 -7.51
N VAL A 570 -13.66 38.11 -8.28
CA VAL A 570 -15.01 37.54 -8.43
C VAL A 570 -15.47 36.87 -7.14
N PHE A 571 -14.58 36.15 -6.45
CA PHE A 571 -14.93 35.50 -5.18
C PHE A 571 -15.25 36.53 -4.07
N GLU A 572 -14.47 37.61 -3.96
CA GLU A 572 -14.76 38.77 -3.09
C GLU A 572 -16.13 39.41 -3.44
N LYS A 573 -16.34 39.75 -4.72
CA LYS A 573 -17.57 40.40 -5.26
C LYS A 573 -18.87 39.64 -4.96
N TYR A 574 -18.83 38.31 -4.85
CA TYR A 574 -20.00 37.48 -4.57
C TYR A 574 -19.97 36.78 -3.20
N ASN A 575 -18.98 37.08 -2.35
CA ASN A 575 -18.76 36.47 -1.04
C ASN A 575 -18.69 34.93 -1.08
N VAL A 576 -17.82 34.40 -1.94
CA VAL A 576 -17.58 32.95 -2.11
C VAL A 576 -16.25 32.58 -1.46
N ASN A 577 -16.25 31.74 -0.43
CA ASN A 577 -15.01 31.28 0.19
C ASN A 577 -14.34 30.17 -0.64
N VAL A 578 -13.03 30.24 -0.85
CA VAL A 578 -12.27 29.09 -1.36
C VAL A 578 -12.10 28.09 -0.23
N LEU A 579 -12.50 26.84 -0.45
CA LEU A 579 -12.47 25.79 0.56
C LEU A 579 -11.23 24.90 0.40
N GLY A 580 -10.57 24.58 1.52
CA GLY A 580 -9.33 23.82 1.52
C GLY A 580 -8.11 24.70 1.29
N THR A 581 -7.19 24.27 0.41
CA THR A 581 -5.94 24.98 0.12
C THR A 581 -6.18 26.42 -0.36
N PRO A 582 -5.56 27.44 0.28
CA PRO A 582 -5.64 28.82 -0.18
C PRO A 582 -5.09 29.02 -1.60
N ILE A 583 -5.65 29.96 -2.36
CA ILE A 583 -5.17 30.27 -3.72
C ILE A 583 -3.72 30.77 -3.71
N GLN A 584 -3.29 31.52 -2.70
CA GLN A 584 -1.89 31.93 -2.59
C GLN A 584 -0.96 30.72 -2.46
N SER A 585 -1.31 29.72 -1.65
CA SER A 585 -0.54 28.48 -1.53
C SER A 585 -0.42 27.74 -2.86
N ILE A 586 -1.51 27.69 -3.63
CA ILE A 586 -1.53 27.11 -4.98
C ILE A 586 -0.55 27.86 -5.91
N VAL A 587 -0.64 29.19 -5.96
CA VAL A 587 0.24 30.03 -6.78
C VAL A 587 1.71 29.87 -6.37
N ASP A 588 1.98 29.85 -5.07
CA ASP A 588 3.33 29.68 -4.50
C ASP A 588 3.94 28.29 -4.81
N THR A 589 3.11 27.26 -5.08
CA THR A 589 3.58 25.93 -5.49
C THR A 589 3.71 25.74 -7.01
N GLU A 590 2.95 26.49 -7.81
CA GLU A 590 2.95 26.38 -9.27
C GLU A 590 4.04 27.25 -9.93
N ASP A 591 4.38 28.41 -9.32
CA ASP A 591 5.50 29.25 -9.78
C ASP A 591 6.83 28.70 -9.25
N ARG A 592 7.69 28.22 -10.15
CA ARG A 592 9.00 27.61 -9.80
C ARG A 592 9.93 28.53 -9.01
N LYS A 593 9.88 29.85 -9.25
CA LYS A 593 10.76 30.80 -8.56
C LYS A 593 10.26 31.04 -7.14
N ILE A 594 8.97 31.31 -6.98
CA ILE A 594 8.35 31.49 -5.66
C ILE A 594 8.49 30.20 -4.84
N PHE A 595 8.26 29.04 -5.47
CA PHE A 595 8.47 27.73 -4.84
C PHE A 595 9.90 27.57 -4.32
N ALA A 596 10.91 27.84 -5.14
CA ALA A 596 12.31 27.79 -4.73
C ALA A 596 12.62 28.73 -3.55
N GLU A 597 12.14 29.97 -3.59
CA GLU A 597 12.32 30.95 -2.51
C GLU A 597 11.68 30.49 -1.19
N LYS A 598 10.45 29.95 -1.24
CA LYS A 598 9.72 29.41 -0.08
C LYS A 598 10.39 28.17 0.52
N ILE A 599 10.84 27.24 -0.33
CA ILE A 599 11.58 26.04 0.08
C ILE A 599 12.91 26.41 0.74
N ASN A 600 13.66 27.34 0.17
CA ASN A 600 14.92 27.83 0.75
C ASN A 600 14.70 28.55 2.09
N ALA A 601 13.59 29.27 2.27
CA ALA A 601 13.26 29.98 3.52
C ALA A 601 13.07 29.06 4.73
N ILE A 602 12.77 27.78 4.52
CA ILE A 602 12.72 26.74 5.58
C ILE A 602 13.98 25.87 5.64
N GLY A 603 15.04 26.20 4.89
CA GLY A 603 16.30 25.46 4.85
C GLY A 603 16.25 24.13 4.11
N GLU A 604 15.19 23.89 3.34
CA GLU A 604 15.09 22.75 2.40
C GLU A 604 15.65 23.16 1.03
N LYS A 605 15.82 22.20 0.10
CA LYS A 605 16.46 22.44 -1.21
C LYS A 605 15.60 21.98 -2.38
N VAL A 606 15.42 22.85 -3.37
CA VAL A 606 14.99 22.47 -4.72
C VAL A 606 16.19 22.11 -5.59
N ALA A 607 15.96 21.37 -6.68
CA ALA A 607 17.01 21.11 -7.68
C ALA A 607 17.58 22.45 -8.22
N PRO A 608 18.91 22.69 -8.19
CA PRO A 608 19.48 23.93 -8.68
C PRO A 608 19.18 24.16 -10.16
N SER A 609 18.66 25.34 -10.49
CA SER A 609 18.32 25.73 -11.87
C SER A 609 18.57 27.23 -12.10
N ALA A 610 19.00 27.60 -13.29
CA ALA A 610 19.12 28.99 -13.73
C ALA A 610 18.48 29.19 -15.11
N ALA A 611 17.72 30.27 -15.28
CA ALA A 611 17.33 30.76 -16.59
C ALA A 611 18.43 31.70 -17.11
N VAL A 612 18.83 31.52 -18.37
CA VAL A 612 19.93 32.22 -19.03
C VAL A 612 19.54 32.61 -20.44
N ASN A 613 20.10 33.70 -20.95
CA ASN A 613 19.77 34.29 -22.25
C ASN A 613 20.98 34.30 -23.22
N SER A 614 22.16 33.92 -22.76
CA SER A 614 23.36 33.79 -23.59
C SER A 614 24.13 32.49 -23.31
N VAL A 615 25.02 32.10 -24.23
CA VAL A 615 25.90 30.93 -24.05
C VAL A 615 26.86 31.14 -22.87
N ASP A 616 27.42 32.35 -22.72
CA ASP A 616 28.34 32.65 -21.62
C ASP A 616 27.63 32.58 -20.25
N GLU A 617 26.40 33.10 -20.14
CA GLU A 617 25.57 32.91 -18.95
C GLU A 617 25.29 31.42 -18.67
N ALA A 618 25.03 30.61 -19.71
CA ALA A 618 24.82 29.18 -19.55
C ALA A 618 26.06 28.48 -18.97
N LEU A 619 27.26 28.84 -19.43
CA LEU A 619 28.52 28.28 -18.92
C LEU A 619 28.79 28.74 -17.48
N VAL A 620 28.55 30.02 -17.15
CA VAL A 620 28.68 30.55 -15.79
C VAL A 620 27.69 29.86 -14.83
N ALA A 621 26.43 29.73 -15.24
CA ALA A 621 25.40 29.04 -14.47
C ALA A 621 25.77 27.56 -14.23
N ALA A 622 26.23 26.85 -15.25
CA ALA A 622 26.67 25.47 -15.11
C ALA A 622 27.95 25.31 -14.28
N GLY A 623 28.84 26.31 -14.28
CA GLY A 623 29.98 26.38 -13.37
C GLY A 623 29.56 26.49 -11.89
N GLN A 624 28.46 27.20 -11.59
CA GLN A 624 27.90 27.32 -10.24
C GLN A 624 27.06 26.09 -9.83
N ILE A 625 26.25 25.53 -10.74
CA ILE A 625 25.41 24.34 -10.52
C ILE A 625 26.25 23.05 -10.47
N GLY A 626 27.37 23.04 -11.20
CA GLY A 626 28.26 21.90 -11.37
C GLY A 626 27.72 20.84 -12.32
N TYR A 627 28.56 20.34 -13.22
CA TYR A 627 28.22 19.26 -14.15
C TYR A 627 27.89 17.92 -13.46
N PRO A 628 27.14 17.01 -14.10
CA PRO A 628 26.40 17.22 -15.35
C PRO A 628 25.18 18.14 -15.15
N VAL A 629 24.82 18.86 -16.22
CA VAL A 629 23.63 19.73 -16.28
C VAL A 629 22.71 19.32 -17.42
N MET A 630 21.45 19.73 -17.34
CA MET A 630 20.47 19.60 -18.42
C MET A 630 20.12 20.99 -18.92
N ALA A 631 20.31 21.22 -20.22
CA ALA A 631 19.89 22.42 -20.92
C ALA A 631 18.48 22.17 -21.53
N ARG A 632 17.54 23.10 -21.32
CA ARG A 632 16.20 23.08 -21.90
C ARG A 632 15.84 24.45 -22.49
N SER A 633 15.53 24.52 -23.79
CA SER A 633 14.97 25.73 -24.38
C SER A 633 13.65 26.10 -23.68
N ALA A 634 13.48 27.36 -23.32
CA ALA A 634 12.20 27.87 -22.83
C ALA A 634 11.13 27.81 -23.93
N PHE A 635 9.86 27.68 -23.55
CA PHE A 635 8.69 27.70 -24.45
C PHE A 635 8.68 26.69 -25.63
N SER A 636 9.64 25.76 -25.73
CA SER A 636 9.67 24.73 -26.78
C SER A 636 8.92 23.46 -26.36
N LEU A 637 8.21 22.84 -27.31
CA LEU A 637 7.53 21.55 -27.12
C LEU A 637 8.38 20.41 -27.68
N GLY A 638 8.36 19.26 -27.00
CA GLY A 638 9.00 18.03 -27.49
C GLY A 638 10.52 17.97 -27.36
N GLY A 639 11.13 18.80 -26.51
CA GLY A 639 12.57 18.77 -26.23
C GLY A 639 13.46 19.33 -27.35
N LEU A 640 12.90 20.08 -28.30
CA LEU A 640 13.69 20.80 -29.30
C LEU A 640 14.71 21.73 -28.59
N GLY A 641 15.99 21.61 -28.95
CA GLY A 641 17.08 22.34 -28.32
C GLY A 641 17.47 21.87 -26.91
N SER A 642 16.86 20.80 -26.39
CA SER A 642 17.14 20.30 -25.03
C SER A 642 18.15 19.15 -25.05
N GLY A 643 19.05 19.09 -24.05
CA GLY A 643 20.08 18.04 -23.96
C GLY A 643 20.82 18.02 -22.63
N PHE A 644 21.64 16.98 -22.43
CA PHE A 644 22.51 16.85 -21.25
C PHE A 644 23.95 17.20 -21.61
N ALA A 645 24.60 17.99 -20.76
CA ALA A 645 26.02 18.29 -20.85
C ALA A 645 26.76 17.76 -19.62
N ASN A 646 27.83 17.00 -19.84
CA ASN A 646 28.71 16.48 -18.80
C ASN A 646 29.94 17.38 -18.55
N ASN A 647 30.15 18.39 -19.40
CA ASN A 647 31.26 19.34 -19.37
C ASN A 647 30.88 20.61 -20.14
N GLU A 648 31.76 21.62 -20.08
CA GLU A 648 31.57 22.94 -20.69
C GLU A 648 31.42 22.90 -22.22
N GLU A 649 32.16 22.02 -22.90
CA GLU A 649 32.15 21.98 -24.36
C GLU A 649 30.85 21.37 -24.90
N GLU A 650 30.37 20.29 -24.28
CA GLU A 650 29.02 19.75 -24.55
C GLU A 650 27.94 20.80 -24.30
N LEU A 651 28.06 21.60 -23.24
CA LEU A 651 27.09 22.66 -22.95
C LEU A 651 27.16 23.80 -23.96
N ARG A 652 28.34 24.24 -24.37
CA ARG A 652 28.53 25.29 -25.38
C ARG A 652 27.82 24.93 -26.69
N ILE A 653 28.00 23.69 -27.17
CA ILE A 653 27.34 23.18 -28.37
C ILE A 653 25.82 23.14 -28.20
N LEU A 654 25.33 22.59 -27.09
CA LEU A 654 23.89 22.52 -26.80
C LEU A 654 23.27 23.91 -26.65
N ALA A 655 23.90 24.83 -25.95
CA ALA A 655 23.39 26.18 -25.73
C ALA A 655 23.30 26.99 -27.04
N HIS A 656 24.29 26.89 -27.93
CA HIS A 656 24.20 27.48 -29.28
C HIS A 656 23.03 26.90 -30.10
N GLN A 657 22.77 25.59 -30.02
CA GLN A 657 21.63 24.97 -30.71
C GLN A 657 20.29 25.32 -30.04
N ALA A 658 20.25 25.47 -28.72
CA ALA A 658 19.06 25.79 -27.96
C ALA A 658 18.62 27.24 -28.16
N LEU A 659 19.58 28.18 -28.12
CA LEU A 659 19.35 29.63 -28.22
C LEU A 659 19.06 30.10 -29.66
N SER A 660 19.40 29.30 -30.68
CA SER A 660 18.96 29.56 -32.06
C SER A 660 17.48 29.24 -32.32
N HIS A 661 16.80 28.61 -31.34
CA HIS A 661 15.38 28.26 -31.41
C HIS A 661 14.52 28.90 -30.30
N SER A 662 15.14 29.57 -29.31
CA SER A 662 14.48 30.21 -28.18
C SER A 662 15.37 31.29 -27.57
N ASP A 663 14.82 32.47 -27.28
CA ASP A 663 15.56 33.59 -26.66
C ASP A 663 16.00 33.31 -25.21
N GLN A 664 15.52 32.22 -24.59
CA GLN A 664 15.89 31.80 -23.25
C GLN A 664 16.14 30.29 -23.17
N LEU A 665 17.12 29.93 -22.35
CA LEU A 665 17.55 28.58 -22.03
C LEU A 665 17.48 28.38 -20.51
N ILE A 666 17.13 27.18 -20.05
CA ILE A 666 17.14 26.81 -18.64
C ILE A 666 18.23 25.76 -18.43
N ILE A 667 19.14 26.02 -17.50
CA ILE A 667 20.20 25.10 -17.08
C ILE A 667 19.80 24.53 -15.71
N ASP A 668 19.45 23.25 -15.67
CA ASP A 668 19.15 22.52 -14.44
C ASP A 668 20.31 21.60 -14.03
N LYS A 669 20.43 21.30 -12.75
CA LYS A 669 21.26 20.18 -12.28
C LYS A 669 20.76 18.88 -12.89
N SER A 670 21.64 18.11 -13.55
CA SER A 670 21.26 16.78 -14.03
C SER A 670 21.20 15.80 -12.86
N LEU A 671 19.98 15.43 -12.48
CA LEU A 671 19.67 14.42 -11.48
C LEU A 671 19.36 13.05 -12.14
N LYS A 672 19.82 12.84 -13.38
CA LYS A 672 19.58 11.60 -14.16
C LYS A 672 20.08 10.38 -13.41
N GLY A 673 19.21 9.39 -13.21
CA GLY A 673 19.55 8.17 -12.47
C GLY A 673 19.42 8.28 -10.95
N TRP A 674 18.90 9.40 -10.43
CA TRP A 674 18.48 9.49 -9.04
C TRP A 674 17.15 8.76 -8.84
N LYS A 675 16.90 8.29 -7.62
CA LYS A 675 15.63 7.64 -7.24
C LYS A 675 14.54 8.70 -7.20
N GLU A 676 13.45 8.49 -7.91
CA GLU A 676 12.28 9.37 -7.85
C GLU A 676 11.27 8.77 -6.85
N VAL A 677 10.92 9.56 -5.84
CA VAL A 677 10.08 9.13 -4.71
C VAL A 677 8.97 10.15 -4.50
N GLU A 678 7.73 9.68 -4.35
CA GLU A 678 6.55 10.52 -4.14
C GLU A 678 5.92 10.27 -2.77
N TYR A 679 5.39 11.30 -2.13
CA TYR A 679 4.56 11.20 -0.92
C TYR A 679 3.21 11.90 -1.12
N GLU A 680 2.15 11.22 -0.73
CA GLU A 680 0.78 11.74 -0.66
C GLU A 680 0.52 12.22 0.77
N VAL A 681 0.37 13.52 0.94
CA VAL A 681 0.28 14.18 2.25
C VAL A 681 -1.12 14.74 2.45
N VAL A 682 -1.67 14.54 3.63
CA VAL A 682 -2.97 15.08 4.04
C VAL A 682 -2.80 15.96 5.27
N ARG A 683 -3.31 17.20 5.19
CA ARG A 683 -3.23 18.18 6.27
C ARG A 683 -4.60 18.80 6.53
N ASP A 684 -5.01 18.85 7.79
CA ASP A 684 -6.23 19.55 8.21
C ASP A 684 -5.99 21.01 8.64
N ALA A 685 -7.09 21.74 8.85
CA ALA A 685 -7.05 23.13 9.29
C ALA A 685 -6.40 23.32 10.68
N PHE A 686 -6.31 22.26 11.49
CA PHE A 686 -5.75 22.26 12.86
C PHE A 686 -4.27 21.86 12.90
N ASN A 687 -3.64 21.76 11.72
CA ASN A 687 -2.24 21.40 11.56
C ASN A 687 -1.93 19.95 12.00
N ASN A 688 -2.91 19.05 11.98
CA ASN A 688 -2.66 17.61 11.96
C ASN A 688 -2.25 17.26 10.51
N CYS A 689 -1.11 16.60 10.34
CA CYS A 689 -0.49 16.36 9.04
C CYS A 689 0.08 14.93 9.00
N ILE A 690 -0.27 14.16 7.99
CA ILE A 690 0.07 12.73 7.86
C ILE A 690 0.47 12.39 6.42
N THR A 691 1.30 11.37 6.24
CA THR A 691 1.61 10.82 4.91
C THR A 691 0.84 9.53 4.65
N VAL A 692 -0.12 9.57 3.74
CA VAL A 692 -1.08 8.47 3.48
C VAL A 692 -0.48 7.39 2.58
N CYS A 693 0.39 7.74 1.66
CA CYS A 693 1.06 6.79 0.77
C CYS A 693 2.43 7.31 0.38
N ASN A 694 3.41 6.42 0.28
CA ASN A 694 4.69 6.70 -0.35
C ASN A 694 4.87 5.78 -1.57
N MET A 695 5.48 6.31 -2.62
CA MET A 695 5.66 5.64 -3.90
C MET A 695 7.12 5.77 -4.35
N GLU A 696 7.65 4.73 -4.99
CA GLU A 696 8.98 4.72 -5.60
C GLU A 696 8.86 4.39 -7.08
N ASN A 697 9.49 5.18 -7.93
CA ASN A 697 9.56 4.87 -9.34
C ASN A 697 10.66 3.85 -9.59
N VAL A 698 10.30 2.76 -10.26
CA VAL A 698 11.24 1.72 -10.73
C VAL A 698 12.11 2.29 -11.84
N ASP A 699 11.49 3.10 -12.70
CA ASP A 699 12.19 3.93 -13.66
C ASP A 699 12.77 5.16 -12.93
N PRO A 700 14.06 5.50 -13.15
CA PRO A 700 14.74 6.59 -12.45
C PRO A 700 14.37 7.96 -13.01
N LEU A 701 14.72 9.01 -12.26
CA LEU A 701 14.45 10.40 -12.64
C LEU A 701 15.00 10.72 -14.05
N GLY A 702 14.13 11.34 -14.86
CA GLY A 702 14.32 11.56 -16.30
C GLY A 702 13.18 10.98 -17.15
N ILE A 703 12.32 10.16 -16.55
CA ILE A 703 11.02 9.73 -17.09
C ILE A 703 9.95 10.31 -16.14
N HIS A 704 8.88 10.90 -16.68
CA HIS A 704 7.84 11.51 -15.84
C HIS A 704 7.09 10.43 -15.04
N THR A 705 6.87 10.62 -13.74
CA THR A 705 5.98 9.82 -12.85
C THR A 705 4.73 9.21 -13.52
N GLY A 706 4.02 9.99 -14.34
CA GLY A 706 2.86 9.53 -15.11
C GLY A 706 3.16 8.39 -16.11
N GLU A 707 4.36 8.36 -16.64
CA GLU A 707 4.93 7.39 -17.59
C GLU A 707 5.95 6.42 -16.98
N SER A 708 6.32 6.57 -15.72
CA SER A 708 7.19 5.63 -14.99
C SER A 708 6.41 4.37 -14.55
N ILE A 709 7.10 3.24 -14.39
CA ILE A 709 6.60 2.14 -13.55
C ILE A 709 6.79 2.54 -12.08
N VAL A 710 5.74 2.38 -11.27
CA VAL A 710 5.70 2.88 -9.88
C VAL A 710 5.30 1.76 -8.93
N VAL A 711 5.93 1.69 -7.75
CA VAL A 711 5.58 0.74 -6.68
C VAL A 711 5.17 1.45 -5.39
N ALA A 712 4.21 0.86 -4.66
CA ALA A 712 3.77 1.32 -3.35
C ALA A 712 3.74 0.14 -2.34
N PRO A 713 4.35 0.24 -1.15
CA PRO A 713 5.21 1.34 -0.71
C PRO A 713 6.54 1.36 -1.50
N SER A 714 7.41 2.33 -1.24
CA SER A 714 8.83 2.26 -1.63
C SER A 714 9.51 0.99 -1.08
N GLN A 715 10.43 0.41 -1.83
CA GLN A 715 11.06 -0.88 -1.57
C GLN A 715 12.54 -0.79 -1.19
N THR A 716 13.24 0.26 -1.64
CA THR A 716 14.71 0.36 -1.51
C THR A 716 15.16 1.42 -0.48
N LEU A 717 14.20 2.10 0.16
CA LEU A 717 14.48 3.09 1.21
C LEU A 717 14.70 2.41 2.57
N SER A 718 15.76 2.80 3.25
CA SER A 718 15.95 2.55 4.68
C SER A 718 14.98 3.40 5.52
N ASN A 719 14.81 3.05 6.80
CA ASN A 719 14.01 3.83 7.75
C ASN A 719 14.46 5.30 7.84
N ARG A 720 15.78 5.55 7.86
CA ARG A 720 16.30 6.93 7.93
C ARG A 720 16.00 7.75 6.67
N GLU A 721 16.10 7.18 5.47
CA GLU A 721 15.71 7.88 4.24
C GLU A 721 14.20 8.08 4.14
N TYR A 722 13.41 7.06 4.53
CA TYR A 722 11.95 7.13 4.57
C TYR A 722 11.47 8.29 5.46
N TYR A 723 11.91 8.32 6.72
CA TYR A 723 11.46 9.35 7.66
C TYR A 723 12.10 10.71 7.41
N MET A 724 13.30 10.79 6.82
CA MET A 724 13.85 12.06 6.31
C MET A 724 12.91 12.68 5.28
N LEU A 725 12.55 11.94 4.22
CA LEU A 725 11.65 12.44 3.17
C LEU A 725 10.25 12.73 3.72
N ARG A 726 9.67 11.85 4.56
CA ARG A 726 8.38 12.08 5.24
C ARG A 726 8.38 13.37 6.08
N ASN A 727 9.45 13.61 6.85
CA ASN A 727 9.55 14.78 7.72
C ASN A 727 9.66 16.07 6.89
N THR A 728 10.48 16.06 5.83
CA THR A 728 10.51 17.17 4.86
C THR A 728 9.14 17.38 4.22
N ALA A 729 8.41 16.31 3.87
CA ALA A 729 7.05 16.43 3.31
C ALA A 729 6.13 17.19 4.28
N ILE A 730 6.01 16.71 5.52
CA ILE A 730 5.18 17.37 6.54
C ILE A 730 5.59 18.83 6.74
N LYS A 731 6.90 19.11 6.88
CA LYS A 731 7.45 20.46 7.06
C LYS A 731 7.09 21.40 5.91
N VAL A 732 7.26 20.94 4.66
CA VAL A 732 6.95 21.72 3.44
C VAL A 732 5.46 22.00 3.33
N ILE A 733 4.61 20.97 3.49
CA ILE A 733 3.15 21.12 3.37
C ILE A 733 2.56 21.99 4.48
N GLN A 734 3.13 21.95 5.68
CA GLN A 734 2.81 22.90 6.76
C GLN A 734 3.24 24.33 6.43
N HIS A 735 4.43 24.53 5.84
CA HIS A 735 4.93 25.86 5.45
C HIS A 735 4.07 26.53 4.37
N PHE A 736 3.63 25.79 3.34
CA PHE A 736 2.70 26.29 2.33
C PHE A 736 1.26 26.47 2.86
N GLY A 737 0.94 26.00 4.07
CA GLY A 737 -0.39 26.17 4.67
C GLY A 737 -1.50 25.37 3.98
N ILE A 738 -1.16 24.29 3.27
CA ILE A 738 -2.11 23.46 2.50
C ILE A 738 -3.16 22.81 3.43
N VAL A 739 -4.42 22.78 2.99
CA VAL A 739 -5.53 22.16 3.74
C VAL A 739 -6.33 21.26 2.80
N GLY A 740 -6.31 19.95 3.05
CA GLY A 740 -6.78 18.93 2.13
C GLY A 740 -5.69 17.90 1.85
N GLU A 741 -5.49 17.56 0.58
CA GLU A 741 -4.47 16.64 0.07
C GLU A 741 -3.50 17.36 -0.86
N CYS A 742 -2.28 16.82 -0.97
CA CYS A 742 -1.28 17.20 -1.96
C CYS A 742 -0.26 16.08 -2.18
N ASN A 743 0.39 16.09 -3.35
CA ASN A 743 1.51 15.21 -3.71
C ASN A 743 2.83 16.01 -3.68
N ILE A 744 3.90 15.44 -3.13
CA ILE A 744 5.26 16.01 -3.16
C ILE A 744 6.25 14.98 -3.72
N GLN A 745 7.16 15.44 -4.57
CA GLN A 745 8.10 14.59 -5.30
C GLN A 745 9.56 14.94 -4.98
N TYR A 746 10.39 13.91 -4.88
CA TYR A 746 11.80 13.99 -4.52
C TYR A 746 12.68 13.26 -5.54
N ALA A 747 13.87 13.81 -5.78
CA ALA A 747 15.00 13.05 -6.29
C ALA A 747 15.95 12.75 -5.13
N LEU A 748 16.15 11.46 -4.81
CA LEU A 748 17.08 10.97 -3.79
C LEU A 748 18.31 10.34 -4.45
N ASN A 749 19.50 10.70 -3.98
CA ASN A 749 20.76 10.15 -4.46
C ASN A 749 20.84 8.64 -4.11
N PRO A 750 21.08 7.74 -5.08
CA PRO A 750 21.10 6.29 -4.80
C PRO A 750 22.29 5.84 -3.93
N ASN A 751 23.24 6.73 -3.62
CA ASN A 751 24.46 6.43 -2.86
C ASN A 751 24.66 7.29 -1.60
N SER A 752 23.70 8.14 -1.23
CA SER A 752 23.80 9.02 -0.04
C SER A 752 22.42 9.46 0.43
N GLU A 753 22.37 10.20 1.55
CA GLU A 753 21.13 10.84 2.05
C GLU A 753 20.87 12.22 1.39
N GLU A 754 21.60 12.57 0.32
CA GLU A 754 21.36 13.81 -0.42
C GLU A 754 20.09 13.69 -1.27
N PHE A 755 19.20 14.67 -1.16
CA PHE A 755 17.98 14.75 -1.97
C PHE A 755 17.68 16.19 -2.38
N TYR A 756 16.84 16.33 -3.41
CA TYR A 756 16.23 17.59 -3.83
C TYR A 756 14.71 17.43 -3.96
N ILE A 757 13.97 18.46 -3.57
CA ILE A 757 12.54 18.58 -3.85
C ILE A 757 12.36 18.96 -5.31
N ILE A 758 11.48 18.26 -6.02
CA ILE A 758 11.21 18.48 -7.45
C ILE A 758 9.99 19.38 -7.63
N GLU A 759 8.85 19.01 -7.06
CA GLU A 759 7.60 19.78 -7.13
C GLU A 759 6.64 19.42 -5.98
N VAL A 760 5.67 20.31 -5.74
CA VAL A 760 4.49 20.05 -4.89
C VAL A 760 3.23 20.32 -5.72
N ASN A 761 2.38 19.31 -5.88
CA ASN A 761 1.06 19.45 -6.49
C ASN A 761 0.04 19.70 -5.37
N ALA A 762 -0.36 20.95 -5.15
CA ALA A 762 -1.31 21.35 -4.11
C ALA A 762 -2.80 21.06 -4.45
N ARG A 763 -3.05 19.94 -5.14
CA ARG A 763 -4.35 19.47 -5.61
C ARG A 763 -4.33 17.96 -5.84
N LEU A 764 -5.52 17.36 -5.92
CA LEU A 764 -5.68 15.97 -6.32
C LEU A 764 -5.04 15.72 -7.69
N SER A 765 -4.57 14.50 -7.87
CA SER A 765 -3.65 14.10 -8.92
C SER A 765 -3.83 12.64 -9.33
N ARG A 766 -3.16 12.23 -10.42
CA ARG A 766 -3.04 10.82 -10.82
C ARG A 766 -2.43 9.96 -9.71
N SER A 767 -1.43 10.49 -9.01
CA SER A 767 -0.77 9.83 -7.86
C SER A 767 -1.74 9.66 -6.69
N SER A 768 -2.56 10.67 -6.36
CA SER A 768 -3.60 10.57 -5.31
C SER A 768 -4.70 9.53 -5.62
N ALA A 769 -5.07 9.39 -6.89
CA ALA A 769 -6.03 8.38 -7.31
C ALA A 769 -5.43 6.97 -7.22
N LEU A 770 -4.16 6.80 -7.63
CA LEU A 770 -3.41 5.55 -7.46
C LEU A 770 -3.27 5.18 -5.97
N ALA A 771 -2.81 6.12 -5.14
CA ALA A 771 -2.65 5.93 -3.70
C ALA A 771 -3.96 5.59 -3.00
N SER A 772 -5.07 6.21 -3.40
CA SER A 772 -6.41 5.86 -2.89
C SER A 772 -6.80 4.41 -3.17
N LYS A 773 -6.38 3.86 -4.33
CA LYS A 773 -6.61 2.43 -4.67
C LYS A 773 -5.57 1.51 -4.06
N ALA A 774 -4.34 1.97 -3.89
CA ALA A 774 -3.26 1.19 -3.28
C ALA A 774 -3.49 0.98 -1.78
N THR A 775 -3.96 2.00 -1.07
CA THR A 775 -4.13 1.98 0.39
C THR A 775 -5.56 1.71 0.87
N GLY A 776 -6.55 1.90 -0.01
CA GLY A 776 -7.97 1.95 0.39
C GLY A 776 -8.38 3.25 1.11
N TYR A 777 -7.45 4.18 1.33
CA TYR A 777 -7.72 5.47 1.97
C TYR A 777 -8.34 6.43 0.95
N PRO A 778 -9.57 6.94 1.15
CA PRO A 778 -10.27 7.70 0.11
C PRO A 778 -9.85 9.19 0.14
N LEU A 779 -8.65 9.51 -0.37
CA LEU A 779 -8.00 10.82 -0.28
C LEU A 779 -8.94 11.98 -0.66
N ALA A 780 -9.60 11.91 -1.82
CA ALA A 780 -10.51 12.96 -2.29
C ALA A 780 -11.71 13.19 -1.34
N TYR A 781 -12.31 12.13 -0.80
CA TYR A 781 -13.41 12.24 0.16
C TYR A 781 -12.93 12.88 1.47
N VAL A 782 -11.75 12.49 1.96
CA VAL A 782 -11.17 13.08 3.17
C VAL A 782 -10.84 14.55 2.93
N ALA A 783 -10.13 14.89 1.85
CA ALA A 783 -9.80 16.27 1.50
C ALA A 783 -11.05 17.17 1.42
N ALA A 784 -12.17 16.65 0.90
CA ALA A 784 -13.44 17.38 0.88
C ALA A 784 -14.00 17.62 2.28
N LYS A 785 -13.94 16.65 3.21
CA LYS A 785 -14.31 16.89 4.62
C LYS A 785 -13.36 17.90 5.31
N LEU A 786 -12.05 17.81 5.06
CA LEU A 786 -11.06 18.75 5.60
C LEU A 786 -11.28 20.19 5.13
N SER A 787 -11.71 20.37 3.87
CA SER A 787 -12.05 21.69 3.30
C SER A 787 -13.19 22.41 4.04
N LEU A 788 -13.98 21.68 4.82
CA LEU A 788 -15.08 22.20 5.66
C LEU A 788 -14.65 22.49 7.10
N GLY A 789 -13.36 22.39 7.42
CA GLY A 789 -12.85 22.57 8.78
C GLY A 789 -13.13 21.39 9.72
N ILE A 790 -13.39 20.19 9.20
CA ILE A 790 -13.50 18.96 10.01
C ILE A 790 -12.08 18.43 10.26
N PRO A 791 -11.66 18.19 11.52
CA PRO A 791 -10.32 17.67 11.81
C PRO A 791 -10.17 16.20 11.41
N LEU A 792 -8.95 15.79 11.04
CA LEU A 792 -8.60 14.41 10.68
C LEU A 792 -9.09 13.39 11.72
N PRO A 793 -8.84 13.57 13.05
CA PRO A 793 -9.37 12.70 14.10
C PRO A 793 -10.88 12.45 14.06
N ALA A 794 -11.69 13.45 13.68
CA ALA A 794 -13.15 13.34 13.66
C ALA A 794 -13.71 12.60 12.43
N ILE A 795 -12.92 12.44 11.37
CA ILE A 795 -13.33 11.71 10.17
C ILE A 795 -13.17 10.20 10.43
N LYS A 796 -14.22 9.42 10.22
CA LYS A 796 -14.15 7.95 10.34
C LYS A 796 -13.43 7.33 9.15
N ASN A 797 -12.58 6.35 9.40
CA ASN A 797 -12.05 5.49 8.35
C ASN A 797 -13.17 4.60 7.78
N SER A 798 -13.51 4.79 6.51
CA SER A 798 -14.58 4.05 5.83
C SER A 798 -14.31 2.54 5.65
N VAL A 799 -13.04 2.09 5.78
CA VAL A 799 -12.65 0.68 5.64
C VAL A 799 -12.80 -0.08 6.96
N THR A 800 -12.31 0.48 8.05
CA THR A 800 -12.36 -0.17 9.39
C THR A 800 -13.67 0.13 10.12
N THR A 801 -14.31 1.27 9.84
CA THR A 801 -15.51 1.84 10.49
C THR A 801 -15.38 2.17 11.99
N VAL A 802 -14.37 1.63 12.67
CA VAL A 802 -14.10 1.82 14.11
C VAL A 802 -12.90 2.71 14.41
N THR A 803 -12.04 3.00 13.42
CA THR A 803 -10.89 3.90 13.59
C THR A 803 -11.12 5.26 12.94
N THR A 804 -10.27 6.23 13.28
CA THR A 804 -10.19 7.53 12.60
C THR A 804 -9.48 7.43 11.24
N ALA A 805 -9.67 8.43 10.38
CA ALA A 805 -8.87 8.71 9.20
C ALA A 805 -7.53 9.39 9.53
N CYS A 806 -7.31 9.85 10.77
CA CYS A 806 -5.99 10.31 11.22
C CYS A 806 -5.04 9.12 11.46
N PHE A 807 -4.54 8.48 10.40
CA PHE A 807 -3.53 7.41 10.48
C PHE A 807 -2.78 7.27 9.16
N GLU A 808 -1.57 6.72 9.21
CA GLU A 808 -0.79 6.38 8.01
C GLU A 808 -1.05 4.90 7.64
N PRO A 809 -1.61 4.58 6.46
CA PRO A 809 -1.82 3.21 6.02
C PRO A 809 -0.55 2.34 6.05
N SER A 810 -0.65 1.18 6.71
CA SER A 810 0.33 0.10 6.58
C SER A 810 -0.19 -0.91 5.57
N LEU A 811 0.66 -1.29 4.61
CA LEU A 811 0.34 -2.24 3.56
C LEU A 811 0.96 -3.60 3.90
N ASP A 812 0.20 -4.69 3.83
CA ASP A 812 0.71 -6.07 3.90
C ASP A 812 0.89 -6.70 2.50
N TYR A 813 1.00 -5.84 1.48
CA TYR A 813 1.20 -6.15 0.07
C TYR A 813 2.01 -5.04 -0.62
N CYS A 814 2.43 -5.30 -1.86
CA CYS A 814 3.08 -4.32 -2.74
C CYS A 814 2.21 -4.12 -4.00
N VAL A 815 1.95 -2.87 -4.36
CA VAL A 815 1.18 -2.45 -5.54
C VAL A 815 2.14 -2.03 -6.63
N VAL A 816 1.84 -2.37 -7.89
CA VAL A 816 2.62 -1.97 -9.07
C VAL A 816 1.71 -1.28 -10.07
N LYS A 817 2.00 -0.01 -10.39
CA LYS A 817 1.40 0.73 -11.52
C LYS A 817 2.32 0.65 -12.72
N ILE A 818 1.75 0.28 -13.87
CA ILE A 818 2.42 0.29 -15.18
C ILE A 818 1.58 1.19 -16.10
N PRO A 819 2.17 2.17 -16.81
CA PRO A 819 1.46 2.98 -17.78
C PRO A 819 0.91 2.17 -18.96
N ARG A 820 -0.03 2.78 -19.69
CA ARG A 820 -0.51 2.29 -20.98
C ARG A 820 -0.30 3.34 -22.06
N TRP A 821 0.49 2.99 -23.07
CA TRP A 821 0.74 3.82 -24.25
C TRP A 821 -0.07 3.32 -25.46
N ASP A 822 -0.58 4.25 -26.27
CA ASP A 822 -1.28 3.96 -27.54
C ASP A 822 -0.63 4.71 -28.71
N LEU A 823 0.69 4.51 -28.85
CA LEU A 823 1.52 5.18 -29.87
C LEU A 823 1.23 4.71 -31.30
N ALA A 824 0.43 3.64 -31.47
CA ALA A 824 0.13 3.05 -32.78
C ALA A 824 -0.68 3.98 -33.71
N LYS A 825 -1.29 5.04 -33.16
CA LYS A 825 -2.07 6.04 -33.92
C LYS A 825 -1.22 7.14 -34.58
N PHE A 826 0.08 7.21 -34.32
CA PHE A 826 0.97 8.26 -34.85
C PHE A 826 1.88 7.71 -35.96
N THR A 827 1.48 7.97 -37.22
CA THR A 827 1.87 7.22 -38.43
C THR A 827 3.32 7.37 -38.93
N ARG A 828 4.28 7.80 -38.10
CA ARG A 828 5.70 7.95 -38.53
C ARG A 828 6.75 7.19 -37.74
N LYS A 829 6.44 6.54 -36.60
CA LYS A 829 7.30 5.55 -35.90
C LYS A 829 6.60 4.99 -34.66
N ALA A 830 5.92 3.84 -34.75
CA ALA A 830 5.69 2.92 -33.62
C ALA A 830 4.95 1.64 -34.04
N LEU A 831 5.56 0.47 -33.83
CA LEU A 831 4.85 -0.81 -33.80
C LEU A 831 4.59 -1.21 -32.34
N ARG A 832 3.31 -1.15 -31.95
CA ARG A 832 2.57 -1.82 -30.83
C ARG A 832 3.28 -2.03 -29.47
N MET A 833 2.68 -1.50 -28.39
CA MET A 833 2.63 -2.15 -27.06
C MET A 833 1.66 -1.48 -26.06
N VAL A 834 0.41 -1.95 -26.00
CA VAL A 834 -0.22 -2.66 -24.86
C VAL A 834 -1.37 -3.46 -25.49
N ASP A 835 -0.98 -4.59 -26.08
CA ASP A 835 -1.79 -5.44 -26.96
C ASP A 835 -2.18 -6.73 -26.21
N GLU A 836 -3.37 -7.28 -26.47
CA GLU A 836 -3.89 -8.53 -25.88
C GLU A 836 -2.99 -9.76 -26.12
N ASN A 837 -2.01 -9.63 -27.01
CA ASN A 837 -1.01 -10.64 -27.35
C ASN A 837 0.23 -10.67 -26.41
N VAL A 838 0.40 -9.70 -25.49
CA VAL A 838 1.59 -9.64 -24.61
C VAL A 838 1.46 -10.56 -23.39
N LYS A 839 2.32 -11.56 -23.30
CA LYS A 839 2.33 -12.59 -22.24
C LYS A 839 3.23 -12.21 -21.06
N GLY A 840 3.12 -10.99 -20.55
CA GLY A 840 3.96 -10.46 -19.46
C GLY A 840 5.38 -10.08 -19.90
N PHE A 841 6.34 -10.10 -18.98
CA PHE A 841 7.77 -9.75 -19.20
C PHE A 841 8.47 -10.86 -20.03
N ASP A 842 8.13 -10.93 -21.32
CA ASP A 842 8.57 -12.00 -22.22
C ASP A 842 9.87 -11.60 -22.96
N PRO A 843 10.99 -12.32 -22.73
CA PRO A 843 12.30 -12.00 -23.31
C PRO A 843 12.43 -12.38 -24.80
N ASN A 844 11.34 -12.79 -25.46
CA ASN A 844 11.33 -13.18 -26.87
C ASN A 844 10.65 -12.15 -27.78
N ILE A 845 9.98 -11.13 -27.23
CA ILE A 845 9.27 -10.13 -28.04
C ILE A 845 10.23 -9.10 -28.66
N LYS A 846 11.36 -8.83 -27.99
CA LYS A 846 12.43 -7.96 -28.46
C LYS A 846 13.77 -8.68 -28.48
N LYS A 847 14.69 -8.17 -29.30
CA LYS A 847 16.12 -8.48 -29.20
C LYS A 847 16.78 -7.51 -28.23
N VAL A 848 17.97 -7.85 -27.74
CA VAL A 848 18.81 -6.93 -26.97
C VAL A 848 19.14 -5.70 -27.83
N ASN A 849 19.00 -4.52 -27.23
CA ASN A 849 19.35 -3.23 -27.83
C ASN A 849 19.80 -2.29 -26.70
N GLU A 850 21.10 -2.03 -26.57
CA GLU A 850 21.62 -1.14 -25.51
C GLU A 850 21.12 0.31 -25.65
N GLY A 851 20.74 0.74 -26.86
CA GLY A 851 20.08 2.02 -27.10
C GLY A 851 18.72 2.10 -26.41
N GLU A 852 17.80 1.15 -26.68
CA GLU A 852 16.48 1.08 -26.02
C GLU A 852 16.55 0.79 -24.50
N LEU A 853 17.72 0.42 -23.95
CA LEU A 853 17.96 0.34 -22.50
C LEU A 853 18.39 1.71 -21.92
N SER A 854 19.28 2.40 -22.62
CA SER A 854 19.89 3.68 -22.20
C SER A 854 18.96 4.89 -22.43
N GLU A 855 18.19 4.83 -23.50
CA GLU A 855 17.14 5.77 -23.87
C GLU A 855 15.77 5.10 -23.62
N PRO A 856 14.99 5.57 -22.64
CA PRO A 856 13.72 4.95 -22.28
C PRO A 856 12.71 4.93 -23.44
N THR A 857 12.02 3.80 -23.60
CA THR A 857 10.96 3.63 -24.60
C THR A 857 9.80 2.81 -24.03
N ASP A 858 8.65 2.81 -24.71
CA ASP A 858 7.49 1.95 -24.42
C ASP A 858 7.81 0.44 -24.44
N LYS A 859 8.99 0.06 -24.96
CA LYS A 859 9.47 -1.32 -25.09
C LYS A 859 10.62 -1.69 -24.15
N ARG A 860 11.16 -0.74 -23.38
CA ARG A 860 12.36 -0.88 -22.53
C ARG A 860 12.36 -2.18 -21.71
N MET A 861 11.22 -2.53 -21.12
CA MET A 861 11.07 -3.74 -20.30
C MET A 861 11.26 -5.05 -21.07
N PHE A 862 10.85 -5.13 -22.34
CA PHE A 862 11.05 -6.34 -23.16
C PHE A 862 12.50 -6.47 -23.63
N VAL A 863 13.18 -5.34 -23.85
CA VAL A 863 14.62 -5.30 -24.14
C VAL A 863 15.42 -5.70 -22.89
N LEU A 864 15.00 -5.24 -21.70
CA LEU A 864 15.57 -5.65 -20.41
C LEU A 864 15.40 -7.16 -20.16
N ALA A 865 14.21 -7.70 -20.45
CA ALA A 865 13.95 -9.15 -20.40
C ALA A 865 14.87 -9.92 -21.37
N ALA A 866 15.00 -9.45 -22.61
CA ALA A 866 15.87 -10.06 -23.61
C ALA A 866 17.34 -10.04 -23.16
N ALA A 867 17.84 -8.92 -22.61
CA ALA A 867 19.21 -8.77 -22.14
C ALA A 867 19.53 -9.71 -20.96
N LEU A 868 18.62 -9.82 -19.99
CA LEU A 868 18.74 -10.80 -18.89
C LEU A 868 18.80 -12.24 -19.39
N LYS A 869 18.03 -12.58 -20.44
CA LYS A 869 18.07 -13.91 -21.08
C LYS A 869 19.37 -14.14 -21.84
N ASP A 870 19.94 -13.10 -22.45
CA ASP A 870 21.21 -13.13 -23.19
C ASP A 870 22.45 -13.15 -22.27
N GLY A 871 22.23 -13.07 -20.95
CA GLY A 871 23.29 -13.20 -19.95
C GLY A 871 23.94 -11.88 -19.55
N TYR A 872 23.32 -10.74 -19.85
CA TYR A 872 23.78 -9.44 -19.33
C TYR A 872 23.81 -9.48 -17.81
N THR A 873 24.92 -9.02 -17.24
CA THR A 873 25.03 -8.84 -15.79
C THR A 873 24.20 -7.64 -15.36
N VAL A 874 23.69 -7.64 -14.14
CA VAL A 874 22.74 -6.60 -13.75
C VAL A 874 23.43 -5.27 -13.48
N GLU A 875 24.71 -5.30 -13.13
CA GLU A 875 25.56 -4.10 -13.08
C GLU A 875 25.64 -3.42 -14.45
N ARG A 876 25.74 -4.19 -15.54
CA ARG A 876 25.68 -3.63 -16.91
C ARG A 876 24.28 -3.06 -17.20
N LEU A 877 23.22 -3.74 -16.76
CA LEU A 877 21.86 -3.24 -16.92
C LEU A 877 21.60 -1.97 -16.11
N TYR A 878 22.22 -1.81 -14.94
CA TYR A 878 22.21 -0.56 -14.16
C TYR A 878 22.97 0.56 -14.85
N GLU A 879 24.17 0.28 -15.36
CA GLU A 879 24.97 1.26 -16.08
C GLU A 879 24.17 1.89 -17.22
N LEU A 880 23.44 1.07 -17.98
CA LEU A 880 22.55 1.46 -19.07
C LEU A 880 21.27 2.12 -18.57
N THR A 881 20.50 1.44 -17.70
CA THR A 881 19.11 1.84 -17.39
C THR A 881 18.94 2.80 -16.22
N LYS A 882 19.87 2.77 -15.26
CA LYS A 882 19.79 3.37 -13.90
C LYS A 882 18.59 2.90 -13.05
N ILE A 883 17.89 1.83 -13.43
CA ILE A 883 16.87 1.14 -12.60
C ILE A 883 17.60 0.47 -11.42
N ASP A 884 17.14 0.66 -10.18
CA ASP A 884 17.90 0.28 -8.97
C ASP A 884 18.34 -1.21 -8.93
N ASN A 885 19.55 -1.41 -8.39
CA ASN A 885 20.26 -2.68 -8.34
C ASN A 885 19.83 -3.67 -7.24
N GLY A 886 18.54 -3.68 -6.86
CA GLY A 886 17.90 -4.78 -6.11
C GLY A 886 18.25 -6.18 -6.63
N HIS A 887 18.78 -6.25 -7.84
CA HIS A 887 19.39 -7.40 -8.46
C HIS A 887 20.91 -7.16 -8.68
N LYS A 888 21.74 -7.72 -7.79
CA LYS A 888 23.23 -7.90 -7.82
C LYS A 888 24.17 -6.88 -8.50
N LYS A 889 25.07 -6.36 -7.65
CA LYS A 889 26.54 -6.40 -7.79
C LYS A 889 27.12 -7.75 -7.30
N GLN A 890 28.40 -8.14 -7.49
CA GLN A 890 29.34 -8.03 -8.64
C GLN A 890 30.56 -8.95 -8.39
N ARG A 891 31.18 -9.54 -9.43
CA ARG A 891 32.60 -10.00 -9.40
C ARG A 891 33.20 -10.29 -10.78
N LYS A 892 34.38 -9.70 -11.04
CA LYS A 892 35.26 -9.95 -12.20
C LYS A 892 36.53 -10.63 -11.67
N LYS A 893 37.13 -11.52 -12.47
CA LYS A 893 38.29 -12.42 -12.20
C LYS A 893 37.94 -13.82 -11.67
N GLU A 894 38.79 -14.77 -12.09
CA GLU A 894 38.85 -16.20 -11.75
C GLU A 894 37.73 -17.15 -12.24
N ARG A 895 37.82 -17.57 -13.51
CA ARG A 895 38.56 -18.82 -13.83
C ARG A 895 38.69 -19.06 -15.34
N ASN A 896 39.94 -19.02 -15.80
CA ASN A 896 40.35 -19.72 -17.00
C ASN A 896 40.55 -21.22 -16.66
N LYS A 897 40.48 -22.11 -17.66
CA LYS A 897 40.78 -23.56 -17.59
C LYS A 897 39.88 -24.42 -16.68
N THR A 898 38.85 -25.04 -17.24
CA THR A 898 38.90 -26.51 -17.47
C THR A 898 37.87 -26.97 -18.50
N ASN A 899 38.38 -27.41 -19.64
CA ASN A 899 37.61 -28.12 -20.66
C ASN A 899 37.53 -29.60 -20.25
N LYS A 900 36.34 -30.19 -20.13
CA LYS A 900 36.14 -31.65 -20.33
C LYS A 900 34.66 -32.00 -20.53
N LYS A 901 34.40 -32.70 -21.63
CA LYS A 901 33.08 -33.20 -22.04
C LYS A 901 32.60 -34.30 -21.08
N ALA A 902 31.30 -34.33 -20.76
CA ALA A 902 30.61 -35.49 -20.20
C ALA A 902 29.25 -35.67 -20.92
N PRO A 903 28.72 -36.90 -21.09
CA PRO A 903 27.76 -37.18 -22.17
C PRO A 903 26.31 -36.85 -21.81
N GLN A 904 25.53 -36.44 -22.82
CA GLN A 904 24.07 -36.31 -22.71
C GLN A 904 23.40 -37.67 -22.41
N LYS A 905 22.90 -37.86 -21.19
CA LYS A 905 21.83 -38.82 -20.93
C LYS A 905 20.48 -38.12 -21.05
N LYS A 906 19.73 -38.43 -22.12
CA LYS A 906 18.30 -38.10 -22.23
C LYS A 906 17.56 -38.72 -21.03
N ARG A 907 17.05 -37.88 -20.14
CA ARG A 907 15.97 -38.22 -19.20
C ARG A 907 14.84 -37.23 -19.44
N GLU A 908 13.70 -37.75 -19.88
CA GLU A 908 12.48 -36.96 -20.05
C GLU A 908 12.06 -36.36 -18.70
N LYS A 909 12.19 -35.04 -18.58
CA LYS A 909 11.67 -34.30 -17.42
C LYS A 909 10.16 -34.12 -17.59
N ASN A 910 9.42 -35.18 -17.25
CA ASN A 910 7.97 -35.09 -17.08
C ASN A 910 7.60 -33.92 -16.16
N GLY A 911 6.63 -33.11 -16.60
CA GLY A 911 6.41 -31.77 -16.08
C GLY A 911 6.05 -31.68 -14.60
N LYS A 912 6.98 -31.20 -13.77
CA LYS A 912 6.73 -30.71 -12.40
C LYS A 912 7.13 -29.24 -12.22
N GLY A 913 6.74 -28.41 -13.18
CA GLY A 913 6.78 -26.95 -13.04
C GLY A 913 5.67 -26.48 -12.11
N LYS A 914 5.98 -26.26 -10.83
CA LYS A 914 5.04 -25.67 -9.85
C LYS A 914 4.71 -24.24 -10.28
N LYS A 915 3.46 -24.01 -10.70
CA LYS A 915 2.94 -22.70 -11.14
C LYS A 915 3.05 -21.64 -10.01
N GLY A 916 3.20 -20.38 -10.40
CA GLY A 916 3.51 -19.24 -9.52
C GLY A 916 2.47 -18.92 -8.46
N SER A 917 2.88 -18.17 -7.44
CA SER A 917 2.19 -17.99 -6.16
C SER A 917 1.72 -16.55 -5.92
N TYR A 918 0.97 -15.97 -6.86
CA TYR A 918 0.61 -14.54 -6.86
C TYR A 918 -0.91 -14.27 -6.98
N ALA A 919 -1.76 -15.24 -6.64
CA ALA A 919 -3.20 -15.05 -6.62
C ALA A 919 -3.84 -15.86 -5.49
N ASP A 920 -4.89 -15.35 -4.86
CA ASP A 920 -5.72 -16.14 -3.93
C ASP A 920 -6.82 -16.90 -4.63
N VAL A 921 -7.37 -16.32 -5.69
CA VAL A 921 -8.33 -16.93 -6.60
C VAL A 921 -7.92 -16.60 -8.03
N VAL A 922 -7.96 -17.58 -8.94
CA VAL A 922 -7.69 -17.37 -10.36
C VAL A 922 -9.01 -17.27 -11.11
N VAL A 923 -9.31 -16.11 -11.68
CA VAL A 923 -10.46 -15.95 -12.60
C VAL A 923 -9.96 -16.15 -14.02
N LEU A 924 -10.38 -17.24 -14.67
CA LEU A 924 -9.85 -17.63 -15.97
C LEU A 924 -10.93 -17.64 -17.05
N ARG A 925 -10.72 -16.84 -18.10
CA ARG A 925 -11.45 -16.89 -19.37
C ARG A 925 -10.44 -17.24 -20.49
N HIS A 926 -10.75 -18.21 -21.32
CA HIS A 926 -9.85 -18.72 -22.37
C HIS A 926 -10.65 -19.17 -23.61
N PRO A 927 -10.15 -19.03 -24.86
CA PRO A 927 -10.90 -19.41 -26.06
C PRO A 927 -10.78 -20.90 -26.44
N GLU A 928 -9.82 -21.64 -25.90
CA GLU A 928 -9.67 -23.08 -26.14
C GLU A 928 -10.51 -23.91 -25.14
N PRO A 929 -11.41 -24.80 -25.57
CA PRO A 929 -12.19 -25.66 -24.67
C PRO A 929 -11.34 -26.56 -23.76
N GLY A 930 -11.83 -26.78 -22.54
CA GLY A 930 -11.18 -27.59 -21.50
C GLY A 930 -9.96 -26.93 -20.86
N ALA A 931 -9.61 -25.69 -21.21
CA ALA A 931 -8.43 -25.02 -20.69
C ALA A 931 -8.58 -24.77 -19.18
N VAL A 932 -9.75 -24.32 -18.73
CA VAL A 932 -10.01 -24.12 -17.30
C VAL A 932 -9.86 -25.42 -16.52
N ALA A 933 -10.38 -26.54 -17.03
CA ALA A 933 -10.21 -27.86 -16.42
C ALA A 933 -8.73 -28.32 -16.41
N ARG A 934 -7.97 -28.10 -17.49
CA ARG A 934 -6.52 -28.38 -17.54
C ARG A 934 -5.74 -27.56 -16.53
N VAL A 935 -6.10 -26.28 -16.31
CA VAL A 935 -5.43 -25.44 -15.29
C VAL A 935 -5.84 -25.87 -13.88
N ALA A 936 -7.11 -26.22 -13.64
CA ALA A 936 -7.60 -26.67 -12.33
C ALA A 936 -6.87 -27.92 -11.81
N ARG A 937 -6.64 -28.93 -12.67
CA ARG A 937 -5.92 -30.16 -12.33
C ARG A 937 -4.48 -29.95 -11.83
N VAL A 938 -3.88 -28.79 -12.09
CA VAL A 938 -2.48 -28.46 -11.73
C VAL A 938 -2.34 -27.19 -10.89
N SER A 939 -3.45 -26.56 -10.52
CA SER A 939 -3.49 -25.39 -9.64
C SER A 939 -3.57 -25.81 -8.18
N ARG A 940 -2.91 -25.06 -7.31
CA ARG A 940 -3.09 -25.14 -5.84
C ARG A 940 -4.05 -24.08 -5.29
N LYS A 941 -4.53 -23.19 -6.16
CA LYS A 941 -5.43 -22.08 -5.84
C LYS A 941 -6.80 -22.32 -6.48
N PRO A 942 -7.92 -21.94 -5.82
CA PRO A 942 -9.25 -21.98 -6.42
C PRO A 942 -9.30 -21.29 -7.78
N ILE A 943 -10.07 -21.86 -8.71
CA ILE A 943 -10.28 -21.30 -10.04
C ILE A 943 -11.77 -21.03 -10.27
N ILE A 944 -12.08 -19.80 -10.67
CA ILE A 944 -13.41 -19.41 -11.14
C ILE A 944 -13.40 -19.46 -12.68
N ASN A 945 -14.29 -20.26 -13.26
CA ASN A 945 -14.47 -20.34 -14.71
C ASN A 945 -15.26 -19.11 -15.23
N ALA A 946 -14.57 -18.21 -15.91
CA ALA A 946 -15.11 -17.02 -16.55
C ALA A 946 -15.29 -17.19 -18.08
N GLY A 947 -15.27 -18.42 -18.59
CA GLY A 947 -15.55 -18.77 -19.99
C GLY A 947 -14.45 -19.67 -20.58
N ASP A 948 -14.82 -20.86 -21.06
CA ASP A 948 -13.90 -21.88 -21.57
C ASP A 948 -14.25 -22.28 -23.01
N GLY A 949 -13.80 -21.47 -23.97
CA GLY A 949 -14.01 -21.63 -25.41
C GLY A 949 -15.47 -21.57 -25.85
N ILE A 950 -15.93 -22.61 -26.54
CA ILE A 950 -17.36 -22.88 -26.83
C ILE A 950 -18.02 -23.77 -25.78
N GLY A 951 -17.29 -24.16 -24.73
CA GLY A 951 -17.77 -25.02 -23.64
C GLY A 951 -18.67 -24.27 -22.66
N GLU A 952 -18.13 -23.90 -21.51
CA GLU A 952 -18.92 -23.37 -20.38
C GLU A 952 -18.55 -21.93 -19.98
N HIS A 953 -19.47 -21.26 -19.31
CA HIS A 953 -19.37 -19.93 -18.71
C HIS A 953 -20.26 -19.87 -17.45
N PRO A 954 -20.00 -20.68 -16.41
CA PRO A 954 -20.92 -20.85 -15.28
C PRO A 954 -21.17 -19.56 -14.50
N THR A 955 -20.18 -18.66 -14.46
CA THR A 955 -20.28 -17.29 -13.93
C THR A 955 -21.32 -16.42 -14.64
N GLN A 956 -21.55 -16.62 -15.94
CA GLN A 956 -22.61 -15.93 -16.68
C GLN A 956 -23.96 -16.60 -16.39
N ALA A 957 -24.03 -17.93 -16.40
CA ALA A 957 -25.27 -18.65 -16.10
C ALA A 957 -25.83 -18.35 -14.70
N LEU A 958 -24.96 -18.19 -13.68
CA LEU A 958 -25.37 -17.79 -12.33
C LEU A 958 -25.95 -16.37 -12.29
N LEU A 959 -25.37 -15.45 -13.05
CA LEU A 959 -25.87 -14.09 -13.27
C LEU A 959 -27.22 -14.11 -14.01
N ASP A 960 -27.35 -14.96 -15.03
CA ASP A 960 -28.57 -15.09 -15.83
C ASP A 960 -29.73 -15.63 -14.96
N VAL A 961 -29.49 -16.69 -14.17
CA VAL A 961 -30.50 -17.25 -13.24
C VAL A 961 -30.86 -16.26 -12.11
N PHE A 962 -29.88 -15.50 -11.60
CA PHE A 962 -30.16 -14.43 -10.64
C PHE A 962 -31.06 -13.35 -11.27
N THR A 963 -30.77 -12.93 -12.50
CA THR A 963 -31.61 -11.97 -13.26
C THR A 963 -33.05 -12.48 -13.40
N ILE A 964 -33.25 -13.73 -13.81
CA ILE A 964 -34.59 -14.34 -13.92
C ILE A 964 -35.32 -14.27 -12.57
N ARG A 965 -34.62 -14.58 -11.47
CA ARG A 965 -35.21 -14.57 -10.13
C ARG A 965 -35.59 -13.16 -9.67
N GLU A 966 -34.75 -12.15 -9.86
CA GLU A 966 -35.07 -10.78 -9.43
C GLU A 966 -36.19 -10.14 -10.28
N GLU A 967 -36.22 -10.42 -11.59
CA GLU A 967 -37.20 -9.84 -12.51
C GLU A 967 -38.58 -10.52 -12.46
N ILE A 968 -38.64 -11.83 -12.20
CA ILE A 968 -39.89 -12.62 -12.21
C ILE A 968 -40.32 -13.09 -10.80
N GLY A 969 -39.41 -13.06 -9.82
CA GLY A 969 -39.62 -13.54 -8.44
C GLY A 969 -39.39 -15.05 -8.25
N THR A 970 -39.27 -15.82 -9.33
CA THR A 970 -39.03 -17.28 -9.30
C THR A 970 -38.30 -17.73 -10.57
N VAL A 971 -37.72 -18.93 -10.52
CA VAL A 971 -37.14 -19.63 -11.68
C VAL A 971 -37.98 -20.89 -12.03
N ASN A 972 -38.81 -21.38 -11.10
CA ASN A 972 -39.67 -22.54 -11.30
C ASN A 972 -41.00 -22.18 -11.98
N GLY A 973 -41.54 -23.10 -12.77
CA GLY A 973 -42.78 -22.95 -13.53
C GLY A 973 -42.63 -22.17 -14.84
N LEU A 974 -41.40 -21.82 -15.24
CA LEU A 974 -41.14 -20.94 -16.38
C LEU A 974 -40.85 -21.68 -17.68
N THR A 975 -41.36 -21.12 -18.78
CA THR A 975 -40.93 -21.42 -20.15
C THR A 975 -39.82 -20.46 -20.54
N ILE A 976 -38.61 -20.98 -20.78
CA ILE A 976 -37.41 -20.20 -21.11
C ILE A 976 -37.01 -20.53 -22.54
N THR A 977 -36.99 -19.50 -23.38
CA THR A 977 -36.73 -19.63 -24.82
C THR A 977 -35.35 -19.07 -25.14
N MET A 978 -34.48 -19.89 -25.71
CA MET A 978 -33.12 -19.53 -26.08
C MET A 978 -33.04 -19.33 -27.59
N VAL A 979 -32.52 -18.19 -28.03
CA VAL A 979 -32.60 -17.74 -29.42
C VAL A 979 -31.23 -17.31 -29.96
N GLY A 980 -30.88 -17.73 -31.18
CA GLY A 980 -29.66 -17.28 -31.88
C GLY A 980 -28.65 -18.41 -32.14
N ASP A 981 -27.36 -18.15 -31.87
CA ASP A 981 -26.29 -19.16 -31.99
C ASP A 981 -26.27 -20.06 -30.73
N LEU A 982 -27.08 -21.12 -30.78
CA LEU A 982 -27.21 -22.10 -29.71
C LEU A 982 -26.11 -23.17 -29.78
N LYS A 983 -25.51 -23.39 -30.96
CA LYS A 983 -24.46 -24.40 -31.20
C LYS A 983 -23.12 -24.07 -30.57
N ASN A 984 -22.75 -22.79 -30.57
CA ASN A 984 -21.45 -22.31 -30.09
C ASN A 984 -21.59 -21.38 -28.86
N GLY A 985 -22.81 -21.14 -28.39
CA GLY A 985 -23.13 -20.25 -27.28
C GLY A 985 -22.75 -20.83 -25.92
N ARG A 986 -21.49 -20.67 -25.47
CA ARG A 986 -21.06 -21.14 -24.13
C ARG A 986 -21.92 -20.63 -22.96
N THR A 987 -22.57 -19.48 -23.11
CA THR A 987 -23.51 -18.92 -22.12
C THR A 987 -24.81 -19.73 -22.11
N VAL A 988 -25.41 -19.94 -23.28
CA VAL A 988 -26.58 -20.81 -23.52
C VAL A 988 -26.36 -22.22 -23.00
N HIS A 989 -25.24 -22.87 -23.35
CA HIS A 989 -24.89 -24.21 -22.86
C HIS A 989 -24.87 -24.29 -21.33
N SER A 990 -24.35 -23.25 -20.68
CA SER A 990 -24.21 -23.20 -19.22
C SER A 990 -25.52 -22.89 -18.53
N LEU A 991 -26.31 -21.96 -19.09
CA LEU A 991 -27.64 -21.61 -18.60
C LEU A 991 -28.59 -22.81 -18.73
N ALA A 992 -28.62 -23.47 -19.89
CA ALA A 992 -29.45 -24.65 -20.11
C ALA A 992 -29.11 -25.81 -19.15
N ARG A 993 -27.82 -26.03 -18.86
CA ARG A 993 -27.37 -26.99 -17.83
C ARG A 993 -27.81 -26.57 -16.43
N LEU A 994 -27.58 -25.31 -16.04
CA LEU A 994 -27.92 -24.80 -14.70
C LEU A 994 -29.43 -24.80 -14.45
N LEU A 995 -30.23 -24.55 -15.48
CA LEU A 995 -31.69 -24.58 -15.43
C LEU A 995 -32.26 -25.98 -15.18
N THR A 996 -31.49 -27.06 -15.39
CA THR A 996 -31.93 -28.43 -14.99
C THR A 996 -32.06 -28.62 -13.48
N LEU A 997 -31.58 -27.67 -12.67
CA LEU A 997 -31.81 -27.64 -11.22
C LEU A 997 -33.17 -27.04 -10.83
N TYR A 998 -33.96 -26.60 -11.80
CA TYR A 998 -35.26 -25.93 -11.62
C TYR A 998 -36.34 -26.61 -12.47
N GLN A 999 -37.60 -26.44 -12.07
CA GLN A 999 -38.76 -26.93 -12.82
C GLN A 999 -39.09 -25.97 -13.97
N VAL A 1000 -38.42 -26.13 -15.12
CA VAL A 1000 -38.62 -25.28 -16.31
C VAL A 1000 -38.98 -26.10 -17.54
N GLN A 1001 -39.46 -25.40 -18.57
CA GLN A 1001 -39.56 -25.90 -19.95
C GLN A 1001 -38.61 -25.09 -20.83
N LEU A 1002 -37.83 -25.76 -21.68
CA LEU A 1002 -36.89 -25.09 -22.58
C LEU A 1002 -37.39 -25.09 -24.02
N GLN A 1003 -37.30 -23.95 -24.68
CA GLN A 1003 -37.61 -23.79 -26.09
C GLN A 1003 -36.38 -23.26 -26.84
N TYR A 1004 -36.14 -23.75 -28.05
CA TYR A 1004 -34.97 -23.40 -28.85
C TYR A 1004 -35.40 -22.83 -30.20
N VAL A 1005 -34.89 -21.65 -30.55
CA VAL A 1005 -35.07 -21.02 -31.88
C VAL A 1005 -33.71 -20.65 -32.42
N SER A 1006 -33.30 -21.22 -33.55
CA SER A 1006 -31.97 -21.00 -34.10
C SER A 1006 -32.00 -21.03 -35.62
N PRO A 1007 -31.16 -20.24 -36.31
CA PRO A 1007 -30.97 -20.40 -37.74
C PRO A 1007 -30.49 -21.82 -38.11
N PRO A 1008 -30.73 -22.28 -39.35
CA PRO A 1008 -30.24 -23.57 -39.83
C PRO A 1008 -28.75 -23.77 -39.53
N GLY A 1009 -28.39 -24.94 -38.99
CA GLY A 1009 -27.01 -25.29 -38.65
C GLY A 1009 -26.46 -24.73 -37.32
N LEU A 1010 -27.22 -23.87 -36.61
CA LEU A 1010 -26.84 -23.26 -35.32
C LEU A 1010 -27.64 -23.78 -34.09
N GLY A 1011 -28.37 -24.88 -34.24
CA GLY A 1011 -29.15 -25.50 -33.17
C GLY A 1011 -28.33 -26.04 -31.98
N MET A 1012 -29.00 -26.24 -30.85
CA MET A 1012 -28.39 -26.73 -29.61
C MET A 1012 -27.64 -28.06 -29.83
N PRO A 1013 -26.39 -28.23 -29.33
CA PRO A 1013 -25.63 -29.46 -29.55
C PRO A 1013 -26.30 -30.67 -28.89
N LYS A 1014 -26.31 -31.81 -29.58
CA LYS A 1014 -26.97 -33.04 -29.11
C LYS A 1014 -26.54 -33.47 -27.69
N HIS A 1015 -25.25 -33.38 -27.37
CA HIS A 1015 -24.74 -33.72 -26.04
C HIS A 1015 -25.26 -32.79 -24.90
N ILE A 1016 -25.80 -31.62 -25.22
CA ILE A 1016 -26.49 -30.73 -24.28
C ILE A 1016 -27.96 -31.13 -24.18
N THR A 1017 -28.65 -31.36 -25.30
CA THR A 1017 -30.07 -31.77 -25.28
C THR A 1017 -30.27 -33.13 -24.61
N ASP A 1018 -29.36 -34.08 -24.84
CA ASP A 1018 -29.37 -35.41 -24.22
C ASP A 1018 -29.13 -35.30 -22.70
N TYR A 1019 -28.24 -34.41 -22.26
CA TYR A 1019 -28.02 -34.13 -20.82
C TYR A 1019 -29.29 -33.55 -20.18
N ILE A 1020 -29.94 -32.59 -20.82
CA ILE A 1020 -31.16 -31.95 -20.31
C ILE A 1020 -32.32 -32.95 -20.27
N ALA A 1021 -32.45 -33.80 -21.30
CA ALA A 1021 -33.44 -34.89 -21.32
C ALA A 1021 -33.20 -35.90 -20.18
N SER A 1022 -31.93 -36.22 -19.87
CA SER A 1022 -31.57 -37.08 -18.72
C SER A 1022 -31.96 -36.51 -17.35
N LYS A 1023 -32.37 -35.22 -17.29
CA LYS A 1023 -32.89 -34.55 -16.09
C LYS A 1023 -34.41 -34.37 -16.10
N GLY A 1024 -35.11 -34.93 -17.09
CA GLY A 1024 -36.58 -34.87 -17.17
C GLY A 1024 -37.15 -33.52 -17.60
N ILE A 1025 -36.30 -32.60 -18.09
CA ILE A 1025 -36.73 -31.28 -18.56
C ILE A 1025 -37.31 -31.39 -19.97
N THR A 1026 -38.52 -30.84 -20.16
CA THR A 1026 -39.17 -30.79 -21.48
C THR A 1026 -38.47 -29.79 -22.40
N GLN A 1027 -38.21 -30.20 -23.63
CA GLN A 1027 -37.50 -29.42 -24.65
C GLN A 1027 -38.33 -29.39 -25.94
N ARG A 1028 -38.43 -28.22 -26.59
CA ARG A 1028 -39.04 -28.05 -27.93
C ARG A 1028 -38.16 -27.19 -28.83
N VAL A 1029 -38.16 -27.47 -30.12
CA VAL A 1029 -37.44 -26.70 -31.16
C VAL A 1029 -38.47 -26.06 -32.07
N TYR A 1030 -38.26 -24.80 -32.42
CA TYR A 1030 -39.09 -24.05 -33.36
C TYR A 1030 -38.19 -23.29 -34.36
N GLU A 1031 -38.70 -23.06 -35.56
CA GLU A 1031 -37.95 -22.40 -36.64
C GLU A 1031 -38.07 -20.86 -36.59
N ARG A 1032 -39.19 -20.35 -36.07
CA ARG A 1032 -39.52 -18.92 -36.08
C ARG A 1032 -39.73 -18.37 -34.67
N LEU A 1033 -39.45 -17.08 -34.51
CA LEU A 1033 -39.54 -16.41 -33.21
C LEU A 1033 -41.00 -16.13 -32.84
N GLU A 1034 -41.86 -15.87 -33.82
CA GLU A 1034 -43.29 -15.61 -33.72
C GLU A 1034 -44.09 -16.71 -32.99
N ASP A 1035 -43.61 -17.96 -33.09
CA ASP A 1035 -44.32 -19.15 -32.62
C ASP A 1035 -44.11 -19.43 -31.12
N VAL A 1036 -43.11 -18.76 -30.49
CA VAL A 1036 -42.76 -18.97 -29.07
C VAL A 1036 -43.17 -17.81 -28.14
N LEU A 1037 -43.28 -16.58 -28.66
CA LEU A 1037 -43.49 -15.36 -27.85
C LEU A 1037 -44.77 -15.37 -26.98
N GLY A 1038 -45.79 -16.12 -27.40
CA GLY A 1038 -47.04 -16.30 -26.64
C GLY A 1038 -46.91 -17.26 -25.44
N GLU A 1039 -45.84 -18.06 -25.37
CA GLU A 1039 -45.57 -19.04 -24.30
C GLU A 1039 -44.36 -18.66 -23.43
N SER A 1040 -43.37 -17.96 -24.00
CA SER A 1040 -42.14 -17.54 -23.35
C SER A 1040 -42.37 -16.62 -22.13
N HIS A 1041 -41.71 -16.94 -21.02
CA HIS A 1041 -41.57 -16.05 -19.86
C HIS A 1041 -40.22 -15.32 -19.88
N VAL A 1042 -39.19 -15.99 -20.40
CA VAL A 1042 -37.84 -15.44 -20.59
C VAL A 1042 -37.43 -15.69 -22.03
N LEU A 1043 -36.98 -14.65 -22.72
CA LEU A 1043 -36.39 -14.71 -24.05
C LEU A 1043 -34.90 -14.39 -23.95
N TYR A 1044 -34.05 -15.42 -24.00
CA TYR A 1044 -32.60 -15.30 -23.91
C TYR A 1044 -31.98 -15.28 -25.31
N MET A 1045 -31.70 -14.08 -25.80
CA MET A 1045 -31.16 -13.84 -27.14
C MET A 1045 -29.62 -13.93 -27.13
N THR A 1046 -29.02 -14.51 -28.16
CA THR A 1046 -27.57 -14.48 -28.39
C THR A 1046 -27.17 -13.96 -29.75
N ARG A 1047 -26.06 -13.22 -29.77
CA ARG A 1047 -25.42 -12.72 -30.98
C ARG A 1047 -24.87 -13.85 -31.85
N ILE A 1048 -24.99 -13.69 -33.16
CA ILE A 1048 -24.34 -14.53 -34.16
C ILE A 1048 -22.95 -13.93 -34.43
N GLN A 1049 -21.88 -14.72 -34.28
CA GLN A 1049 -20.50 -14.22 -34.32
C GLN A 1049 -19.82 -14.54 -35.65
N ARG A 1050 -19.31 -13.51 -36.35
CA ARG A 1050 -18.60 -13.62 -37.64
C ARG A 1050 -17.49 -14.68 -37.62
N GLU A 1051 -16.69 -14.71 -36.56
CA GLU A 1051 -15.52 -15.57 -36.40
C GLU A 1051 -15.84 -17.07 -36.25
N ARG A 1052 -17.12 -17.47 -36.38
CA ARG A 1052 -17.59 -18.87 -36.32
C ARG A 1052 -17.99 -19.46 -37.67
N PHE A 1053 -18.00 -18.64 -38.72
CA PHE A 1053 -18.36 -19.03 -40.10
C PHE A 1053 -17.11 -19.21 -40.94
N GLN A 1054 -17.17 -20.07 -41.96
CA GLN A 1054 -16.01 -20.30 -42.84
C GLN A 1054 -15.88 -19.22 -43.92
N SER A 1055 -16.98 -18.59 -44.30
CA SER A 1055 -17.02 -17.54 -45.32
C SER A 1055 -17.84 -16.33 -44.87
N GLN A 1056 -17.61 -15.20 -45.56
CA GLN A 1056 -18.38 -13.96 -45.35
C GLN A 1056 -19.86 -14.16 -45.69
N GLU A 1057 -20.11 -14.82 -46.81
CA GLU A 1057 -21.44 -15.03 -47.39
C GLU A 1057 -22.33 -15.91 -46.49
N GLU A 1058 -21.75 -16.92 -45.83
CA GLU A 1058 -22.45 -17.78 -44.88
C GLU A 1058 -22.91 -17.00 -43.63
N TYR A 1059 -22.07 -16.08 -43.13
CA TYR A 1059 -22.43 -15.19 -42.04
C TYR A 1059 -23.53 -14.20 -42.44
N GLU A 1060 -23.42 -13.58 -43.62
CA GLU A 1060 -24.41 -12.58 -44.08
C GLU A 1060 -25.78 -13.19 -44.39
N LYS A 1061 -25.84 -14.45 -44.86
CA LYS A 1061 -27.10 -15.20 -44.99
C LYS A 1061 -27.77 -15.54 -43.65
N THR A 1062 -27.02 -15.52 -42.55
CA THR A 1062 -27.49 -15.98 -41.23
C THR A 1062 -27.74 -14.81 -40.25
N ARG A 1063 -26.99 -13.71 -40.38
CA ARG A 1063 -27.15 -12.46 -39.62
C ARG A 1063 -28.49 -11.81 -39.96
N GLY A 1064 -29.26 -11.40 -38.94
CA GLY A 1064 -30.53 -10.69 -39.13
C GLY A 1064 -31.75 -11.58 -39.41
N LEU A 1065 -31.61 -12.90 -39.49
CA LEU A 1065 -32.77 -13.82 -39.63
C LEU A 1065 -33.68 -13.85 -38.40
N LEU A 1066 -33.14 -13.57 -37.21
CA LEU A 1066 -33.87 -13.51 -35.95
C LEU A 1066 -33.52 -12.19 -35.26
N VAL A 1067 -34.46 -11.25 -35.25
CA VAL A 1067 -34.29 -9.91 -34.67
C VAL A 1067 -35.46 -9.60 -33.75
N VAL A 1068 -35.16 -9.22 -32.51
CA VAL A 1068 -36.18 -8.72 -31.56
C VAL A 1068 -36.45 -7.25 -31.88
N SER A 1069 -37.66 -6.95 -32.36
CA SER A 1069 -38.13 -5.59 -32.66
C SER A 1069 -39.35 -5.22 -31.82
N PRO A 1070 -39.65 -3.91 -31.59
CA PRO A 1070 -40.87 -3.49 -30.90
C PRO A 1070 -42.15 -4.04 -31.55
N GLN A 1071 -42.19 -4.13 -32.87
CA GLN A 1071 -43.33 -4.66 -33.64
C GLN A 1071 -43.56 -6.14 -33.34
N LEU A 1072 -42.49 -6.96 -33.36
CA LEU A 1072 -42.56 -8.38 -33.03
C LEU A 1072 -42.99 -8.59 -31.56
N MET A 1073 -42.47 -7.75 -30.67
CA MET A 1073 -42.74 -7.79 -29.23
C MET A 1073 -44.17 -7.38 -28.84
N THR A 1074 -45.01 -6.93 -29.77
CA THR A 1074 -46.47 -6.79 -29.56
C THR A 1074 -47.16 -8.13 -29.33
N ARG A 1075 -46.62 -9.22 -29.89
CA ARG A 1075 -47.15 -10.60 -29.76
C ARG A 1075 -46.67 -11.34 -28.51
N ALA A 1076 -45.75 -10.74 -27.75
CA ALA A 1076 -45.15 -11.37 -26.57
C ALA A 1076 -45.98 -11.15 -25.29
N ARG A 1077 -45.84 -12.07 -24.31
CA ARG A 1077 -46.50 -11.91 -23.00
C ARG A 1077 -46.11 -10.57 -22.35
N ARG A 1078 -47.07 -9.89 -21.73
CA ARG A 1078 -46.87 -8.60 -21.05
C ARG A 1078 -45.80 -8.62 -19.95
N ARG A 1079 -45.60 -9.77 -19.30
CA ARG A 1079 -44.59 -9.99 -18.24
C ARG A 1079 -43.39 -10.85 -18.70
N MET A 1080 -43.20 -11.04 -20.01
CA MET A 1080 -41.98 -11.68 -20.53
C MET A 1080 -40.79 -10.74 -20.34
N ILE A 1081 -39.60 -11.27 -20.01
CA ILE A 1081 -38.35 -10.50 -20.04
C ILE A 1081 -37.47 -10.91 -21.22
N VAL A 1082 -36.71 -9.97 -21.77
CA VAL A 1082 -35.70 -10.19 -22.81
C VAL A 1082 -34.32 -9.99 -22.21
N MET A 1083 -33.49 -11.01 -22.35
CA MET A 1083 -32.13 -11.10 -21.80
C MET A 1083 -31.13 -11.31 -22.93
N HIS A 1084 -29.91 -10.80 -22.75
CA HIS A 1084 -28.81 -10.89 -23.71
C HIS A 1084 -27.46 -10.74 -23.00
N PRO A 1085 -26.46 -11.61 -23.26
CA PRO A 1085 -25.19 -11.61 -22.51
C PRO A 1085 -24.25 -10.43 -22.83
N LEU A 1086 -24.56 -9.64 -23.87
CA LEU A 1086 -23.83 -8.48 -24.39
C LEU A 1086 -22.36 -8.73 -24.85
N PRO A 1087 -21.78 -7.85 -25.69
CA PRO A 1087 -22.46 -6.77 -26.43
C PRO A 1087 -23.30 -7.35 -27.58
N ARG A 1088 -24.43 -6.70 -27.87
CA ARG A 1088 -25.29 -7.03 -29.02
C ARG A 1088 -24.71 -6.49 -30.33
N VAL A 1089 -25.16 -7.05 -31.46
CA VAL A 1089 -24.88 -6.51 -32.80
C VAL A 1089 -26.18 -5.93 -33.37
N ASP A 1090 -27.00 -6.72 -34.07
CA ASP A 1090 -28.29 -6.29 -34.65
C ASP A 1090 -29.46 -7.20 -34.26
N GLU A 1091 -29.22 -8.23 -33.46
CA GLU A 1091 -30.21 -9.24 -33.05
C GLU A 1091 -31.31 -8.70 -32.11
N ILE A 1092 -31.17 -7.47 -31.61
CA ILE A 1092 -32.19 -6.71 -30.87
C ILE A 1092 -32.14 -5.27 -31.40
N SER A 1093 -33.26 -4.73 -31.88
CA SER A 1093 -33.35 -3.33 -32.31
C SER A 1093 -33.05 -2.39 -31.14
N PRO A 1094 -32.26 -1.31 -31.34
CA PRO A 1094 -32.08 -0.26 -30.34
C PRO A 1094 -33.38 0.37 -29.86
N ASP A 1095 -34.42 0.44 -30.70
CA ASP A 1095 -35.74 0.99 -30.33
C ASP A 1095 -36.39 0.24 -29.17
N PHE A 1096 -36.00 -1.02 -28.94
CA PHE A 1096 -36.51 -1.85 -27.85
C PHE A 1096 -35.88 -1.52 -26.47
N ASP A 1097 -34.82 -0.71 -26.41
CA ASP A 1097 -34.11 -0.38 -25.15
C ASP A 1097 -34.99 0.33 -24.11
N SER A 1098 -36.06 1.01 -24.56
CA SER A 1098 -37.02 1.70 -23.70
C SER A 1098 -38.17 0.81 -23.20
N ASP A 1099 -38.30 -0.41 -23.71
CA ASP A 1099 -39.35 -1.34 -23.29
C ASP A 1099 -39.03 -1.89 -21.88
N PRO A 1100 -39.96 -1.87 -20.90
CA PRO A 1100 -39.70 -2.38 -19.55
C PRO A 1100 -39.24 -3.85 -19.52
N ARG A 1101 -39.57 -4.62 -20.55
CA ARG A 1101 -39.17 -6.03 -20.73
C ARG A 1101 -37.71 -6.19 -21.13
N ALA A 1102 -37.00 -5.13 -21.53
CA ALA A 1102 -35.56 -5.15 -21.78
C ALA A 1102 -34.80 -5.29 -20.45
N ALA A 1103 -34.46 -6.53 -20.09
CA ALA A 1103 -33.73 -6.84 -18.85
C ALA A 1103 -32.21 -6.89 -19.06
N TYR A 1104 -31.69 -6.89 -20.29
CA TYR A 1104 -30.26 -7.09 -20.59
C TYR A 1104 -29.31 -6.02 -20.02
N PHE A 1105 -29.77 -4.79 -19.76
CA PHE A 1105 -28.97 -3.79 -19.04
C PHE A 1105 -28.89 -4.10 -17.53
N ARG A 1106 -30.03 -4.47 -16.90
CA ARG A 1106 -30.09 -4.88 -15.49
C ARG A 1106 -29.32 -6.19 -15.26
N GLN A 1107 -29.41 -7.13 -16.19
CA GLN A 1107 -28.60 -8.35 -16.27
C GLN A 1107 -27.08 -8.06 -16.24
N ALA A 1108 -26.62 -7.02 -16.95
CA ALA A 1108 -25.22 -6.61 -16.95
C ALA A 1108 -24.78 -6.03 -15.60
N GLU A 1109 -25.62 -5.19 -14.98
CA GLU A 1109 -25.43 -4.64 -13.63
C GLU A 1109 -25.39 -5.75 -12.55
N TYR A 1110 -26.37 -6.65 -12.56
CA TYR A 1110 -26.42 -7.83 -11.67
C TYR A 1110 -25.19 -8.74 -11.80
N GLY A 1111 -24.54 -8.70 -12.96
CA GLY A 1111 -23.25 -9.36 -13.18
C GLY A 1111 -22.11 -8.85 -12.29
N MET A 1112 -22.17 -7.63 -11.78
CA MET A 1112 -21.27 -7.16 -10.73
C MET A 1112 -21.54 -7.91 -9.42
N TYR A 1113 -22.78 -7.90 -8.94
CA TYR A 1113 -23.16 -8.49 -7.65
C TYR A 1113 -22.83 -9.99 -7.58
N VAL A 1114 -23.19 -10.76 -8.61
CA VAL A 1114 -22.95 -12.21 -8.64
C VAL A 1114 -21.45 -12.53 -8.72
N ARG A 1115 -20.65 -11.75 -9.46
CA ARG A 1115 -19.20 -11.95 -9.53
C ARG A 1115 -18.51 -11.59 -8.21
N MET A 1116 -18.94 -10.52 -7.53
CA MET A 1116 -18.46 -10.16 -6.20
C MET A 1116 -18.83 -11.22 -5.15
N ALA A 1117 -20.07 -11.73 -5.17
CA ALA A 1117 -20.50 -12.82 -4.27
C ALA A 1117 -19.68 -14.09 -4.48
N LEU A 1118 -19.40 -14.48 -5.73
CA LEU A 1118 -18.55 -15.63 -6.04
C LEU A 1118 -17.10 -15.45 -5.58
N LEU A 1119 -16.52 -14.26 -5.78
CA LEU A 1119 -15.18 -13.94 -5.27
C LEU A 1119 -15.14 -14.00 -3.74
N SER A 1120 -16.12 -13.40 -3.07
CA SER A 1120 -16.30 -13.45 -1.61
C SER A 1120 -16.35 -14.89 -1.10
N MET A 1121 -17.28 -15.70 -1.62
CA MET A 1121 -17.46 -17.10 -1.21
C MET A 1121 -16.19 -17.94 -1.42
N VAL A 1122 -15.53 -17.82 -2.57
CA VAL A 1122 -14.33 -18.60 -2.90
C VAL A 1122 -13.10 -18.12 -2.11
N ALA A 1123 -13.08 -16.86 -1.67
CA ALA A 1123 -12.07 -16.32 -0.74
C ALA A 1123 -12.33 -16.66 0.74
N GLY A 1124 -13.44 -17.33 1.07
CA GLY A 1124 -13.80 -17.62 2.46
C GLY A 1124 -14.30 -16.38 3.24
N VAL A 1125 -14.81 -15.37 2.52
CA VAL A 1125 -15.61 -14.28 3.09
C VAL A 1125 -17.08 -14.71 3.02
N ASN A 1126 -17.75 -14.81 4.16
CA ASN A 1126 -19.17 -15.14 4.21
C ASN A 1126 -19.98 -13.87 3.91
N PRO A 1127 -20.74 -13.80 2.80
CA PRO A 1127 -21.42 -12.57 2.38
C PRO A 1127 -22.62 -12.17 3.28
N LEU A 1128 -22.89 -12.91 4.36
CA LEU A 1128 -23.95 -12.66 5.33
C LEU A 1128 -23.41 -12.23 6.72
N THR A 1129 -22.12 -11.93 6.86
CA THR A 1129 -21.48 -11.50 8.12
C THR A 1129 -20.52 -10.33 7.92
#